data_AF-A0A840S851-F1
#
_entry.id   AF-A0A840S851-F1
#
_cell.length_a   1.000
_cell.length_b   1.000
_cell.length_c   1.000
_cell.angle_alpha   90.00
_cell.angle_beta   90.00
_cell.angle_gamma   90.00
#
_symmetry.space_group_name_H-M   'P 1'
#
loop_
_entity.id
_entity.type
_entity.pdbx_description
1 polymer ?
#
loop_
_entity_poly.entity_id
_entity_poly.type
_entity_poly.pdbx_seq_one_letter_code
_entity_poly.pdbx_strand_id
1 'polypeptide(L)'
;MTTPAYERATALLLTTLVLSACGGGGDTAAPAPAPAPAPAPLPALSLKGTAARGLALGGATVSVKCAAGTGSATAQSDGVYTVDLPNGSLPCVLRASSGSTVLHSLIEGSGNGSFTVNISPLTELVTARVAGKLAPDFFDNFDSAAQAKLTPAGIQAGIDALGTALQGKVDLSGLNPMTAPLVAANSSTAGNAHDQKLDALMAALTAARTPLSGLASALAQSGATPAAVRQLLQPASAGCDGLRSGAMVALEPNSGNLVLIDVDAPALRMSPRGFPAVSLSDLGHCRYSWADSQGMAQTYLAPSSLGLTLLPTSQAGVQEPALMLPLQDIPVAEMAGNWIGIDAMRSNGNYSANLRQDLVLDAQGNLVSGGTKCDSSGNCKASSANPLRLQANPQGGFDMVDNAGVVNGRTFAVKSANGSLHAFILWAGAKGFSAMTKAHSRSLPTVGSSDAFWDLALRANGNAMAGIPAEVRIESADPATQVITRKWTNSGRVDRSTLNAPSAGFRQRQNNDCTLNGAPTNCGGNVSLNLPGSGLSVYLNSAPGSGLGVSIASPTPAANLIAAASTFSGFWHLACDGQGFSQVYEVKVSAPGALHFARSIGRQYANADCTGSYTATPEDQHGEGVDFSTLKNAEVLSDGRQRLTWIDGLGSQTVGALSADGSTFQIESPQSAVTQIRRLPSFVFP
;
A
#
# COMPACT_ATOMS: atom_id res chain seq x y z
N MET A 1 -20.54 37.28 -11.07
CA MET A 1 -20.82 38.72 -10.79
C MET A 1 -19.79 39.14 -9.76
N THR A 2 -18.64 39.66 -10.21
CA THR A 2 -18.33 41.07 -10.53
C THR A 2 -17.60 41.74 -9.36
N THR A 3 -16.33 42.05 -9.64
CA THR A 3 -15.36 42.93 -8.98
C THR A 3 -15.83 44.42 -9.06
N PRO A 4 -15.04 45.50 -8.80
CA PRO A 4 -13.63 45.66 -8.38
C PRO A 4 -13.52 46.52 -7.07
N ALA A 5 -12.44 47.20 -6.65
CA ALA A 5 -11.15 47.55 -7.26
C ALA A 5 -10.03 47.79 -6.22
N TYR A 6 -8.82 48.08 -6.72
CA TYR A 6 -7.75 48.83 -6.07
C TYR A 6 -7.35 49.98 -7.03
N GLU A 7 -7.04 51.17 -6.50
CA GLU A 7 -6.30 52.21 -7.23
C GLU A 7 -5.16 52.75 -6.36
N ARG A 8 -3.93 52.77 -6.88
CA ARG A 8 -3.24 54.03 -7.25
C ARG A 8 -1.89 53.77 -7.92
N ALA A 9 -1.52 54.71 -8.78
CA ALA A 9 -0.43 54.57 -9.73
C ALA A 9 0.95 54.96 -9.20
N THR A 10 1.95 54.20 -9.65
CA THR A 10 3.17 54.64 -10.35
C THR A 10 3.70 56.07 -10.15
N ALA A 11 4.95 56.19 -9.70
CA ALA A 11 5.91 57.17 -10.20
C ALA A 11 7.36 56.67 -9.99
N LEU A 12 8.26 57.03 -10.92
CA LEU A 12 9.62 56.50 -11.04
C LEU A 12 10.56 57.68 -11.40
N LEU A 13 11.72 57.84 -10.73
CA LEU A 13 13.05 58.09 -11.35
C LEU A 13 14.16 58.50 -10.34
N LEU A 14 15.39 58.26 -10.81
CA LEU A 14 16.74 58.72 -10.39
C LEU A 14 16.82 60.25 -10.08
N THR A 15 17.85 60.82 -9.44
CA THR A 15 19.29 60.64 -9.69
C THR A 15 20.17 61.23 -8.56
N THR A 16 21.41 60.77 -8.43
CA THR A 16 22.48 61.35 -7.59
C THR A 16 23.31 62.42 -8.30
N LEU A 17 23.75 63.49 -7.61
CA LEU A 17 25.10 64.08 -7.74
C LEU A 17 25.46 65.00 -6.55
N VAL A 18 26.71 65.48 -6.50
CA VAL A 18 27.44 65.97 -5.30
C VAL A 18 27.92 67.42 -5.46
N LEU A 19 27.94 68.25 -4.39
CA LEU A 19 29.08 69.17 -4.11
C LEU A 19 29.13 69.84 -2.71
N SER A 20 30.32 69.78 -2.11
CA SER A 20 31.05 70.76 -1.27
C SER A 20 30.39 71.60 -0.14
N ALA A 21 31.00 71.49 1.05
CA ALA A 21 31.31 72.62 1.94
C ALA A 21 32.67 72.37 2.66
N CYS A 22 33.35 73.42 3.12
CA CYS A 22 34.74 73.39 3.62
C CYS A 22 34.90 74.12 4.97
N GLY A 23 35.89 73.72 5.77
CA GLY A 23 36.31 74.35 7.04
C GLY A 23 35.96 73.53 8.29
N GLY A 24 36.79 73.43 9.33
CA GLY A 24 38.15 73.95 9.58
C GLY A 24 38.79 73.22 10.77
N GLY A 25 40.12 73.31 10.95
CA GLY A 25 40.88 72.43 11.84
C GLY A 25 41.01 72.85 13.32
N GLY A 26 41.63 71.97 14.11
CA GLY A 26 42.02 72.20 15.51
C GLY A 26 42.52 70.92 16.19
N ASP A 27 43.82 70.84 16.49
CA ASP A 27 44.46 69.65 17.03
C ASP A 27 44.06 69.34 18.49
N THR A 28 43.64 68.11 18.76
CA THR A 28 43.87 67.40 20.04
C THR A 28 43.65 65.90 19.84
N ALA A 29 44.60 65.06 20.25
CA ALA A 29 44.47 63.62 20.15
C ALA A 29 43.50 63.09 21.23
N ALA A 30 42.28 62.74 20.83
CA ALA A 30 41.34 62.04 21.70
C ALA A 30 41.81 60.58 21.93
N PRO A 31 41.63 60.01 23.13
CA PRO A 31 41.97 58.61 23.38
C PRO A 31 41.10 57.68 22.53
N ALA A 32 41.69 56.56 22.09
CA ALA A 32 41.02 55.59 21.24
C ALA A 32 39.71 55.08 21.89
N PRO A 33 38.60 54.94 21.13
CA PRO A 33 37.38 54.34 21.65
C PRO A 33 37.66 52.94 22.20
N ALA A 34 37.11 52.63 23.38
CA ALA A 34 37.14 51.27 23.90
C ALA A 34 36.51 50.31 22.88
N PRO A 35 37.05 49.08 22.70
CA PRO A 35 36.45 48.10 21.80
C PRO A 35 34.98 47.89 22.14
N ALA A 36 34.12 47.88 21.12
CA ALA A 36 32.71 47.54 21.32
C ALA A 36 32.61 46.16 22.01
N PRO A 37 31.69 45.96 22.97
CA PRO A 37 31.47 44.65 23.57
C PRO A 37 31.24 43.61 22.48
N ALA A 38 31.94 42.47 22.58
CA ALA A 38 31.70 41.36 21.67
C ALA A 38 30.20 41.01 21.71
N PRO A 39 29.54 40.78 20.55
CA PRO A 39 28.15 40.39 20.52
C PRO A 39 27.93 39.19 21.44
N ALA A 40 26.91 39.25 22.29
CA ALA A 40 26.54 38.12 23.14
C ALA A 40 26.34 36.88 22.25
N PRO A 41 26.88 35.70 22.61
CA PRO A 41 26.74 34.51 21.80
C PRO A 41 25.27 34.25 21.49
N LEU A 42 24.94 34.17 20.20
CA LEU A 42 23.60 33.80 19.77
C LEU A 42 23.27 32.41 20.38
N PRO A 43 22.12 32.25 21.04
CA PRO A 43 21.82 31.05 21.81
C PRO A 43 21.71 29.83 20.90
N ALA A 44 22.75 29.00 20.86
CA ALA A 44 22.84 27.85 19.98
C ALA A 44 21.85 26.74 20.36
N LEU A 45 21.24 26.13 19.34
CA LEU A 45 20.47 24.90 19.45
C LEU A 45 21.37 23.72 19.04
N SER A 46 21.48 22.69 19.88
CA SER A 46 22.31 21.50 19.66
C SER A 46 21.43 20.25 19.71
N LEU A 47 21.30 19.54 18.60
CA LEU A 47 20.51 18.30 18.51
C LEU A 47 21.47 17.12 18.44
N LYS A 48 21.36 16.19 19.39
CA LYS A 48 22.23 15.01 19.50
C LYS A 48 21.40 13.74 19.58
N GLY A 49 21.96 12.60 19.22
CA GLY A 49 21.29 11.31 19.39
C GLY A 49 21.93 10.23 18.54
N THR A 50 21.20 9.13 18.35
CA THR A 50 21.69 7.96 17.60
C THR A 50 20.82 7.72 16.38
N ALA A 51 21.46 7.57 15.21
CA ALA A 51 20.84 7.14 13.96
C ALA A 51 21.05 5.62 13.79
N ALA A 52 19.97 4.83 13.83
CA ALA A 52 20.06 3.36 13.84
C ALA A 52 18.80 2.67 13.29
N ARG A 53 18.95 1.43 12.83
CA ARG A 53 17.85 0.55 12.37
C ARG A 53 17.83 -0.82 13.06
N GLY A 54 18.33 -0.90 14.29
CA GLY A 54 18.83 -2.13 14.93
C GLY A 54 20.34 -2.29 14.75
N LEU A 55 20.88 -1.86 13.60
CA LEU A 55 22.30 -1.55 13.44
C LEU A 55 22.53 -0.05 13.35
N ALA A 56 23.65 0.41 13.89
CA ALA A 56 24.16 1.77 13.75
C ALA A 56 24.22 2.20 12.27
N LEU A 57 23.68 3.38 11.95
CA LEU A 57 23.79 3.98 10.62
C LEU A 57 25.08 4.81 10.52
N GLY A 58 26.22 4.13 10.68
CA GLY A 58 27.53 4.76 10.61
C GLY A 58 27.78 5.46 9.28
N GLY A 59 28.29 6.69 9.33
CA GLY A 59 28.51 7.52 8.15
C GLY A 59 27.24 8.13 7.54
N ALA A 60 26.07 7.99 8.18
CA ALA A 60 24.84 8.60 7.67
C ALA A 60 24.90 10.14 7.70
N THR A 61 24.45 10.78 6.62
CA THR A 61 24.22 12.23 6.62
C THR A 61 22.95 12.53 7.38
N VAL A 62 23.05 13.21 8.52
CA VAL A 62 21.92 13.74 9.28
C VAL A 62 21.67 15.17 8.83
N SER A 63 20.49 15.44 8.29
CA SER A 63 20.01 16.77 7.87
C SER A 63 18.91 17.24 8.80
N VAL A 64 18.91 18.53 9.16
CA VAL A 64 17.95 19.13 10.09
C VAL A 64 17.29 20.36 9.45
N LYS A 65 15.97 20.45 9.57
CA LYS A 65 15.18 21.66 9.32
C LYS A 65 14.45 22.06 10.60
N CYS A 66 14.56 23.31 11.00
CA CYS A 66 13.96 23.86 12.21
C CYS A 66 13.04 25.05 11.89
N ALA A 67 12.25 25.51 12.85
CA ALA A 67 11.37 26.68 12.69
C ALA A 67 12.17 27.94 12.32
N ALA A 68 13.37 28.08 12.88
CA ALA A 68 14.46 28.84 12.28
C ALA A 68 15.72 27.97 12.18
N GLY A 69 16.47 28.14 11.10
CA GLY A 69 17.76 27.46 10.87
C GLY A 69 17.66 26.08 10.23
N THR A 70 18.76 25.69 9.59
CA THR A 70 18.99 24.36 9.01
C THR A 70 20.45 23.98 9.23
N GLY A 71 20.75 22.68 9.21
CA GLY A 71 22.12 22.21 9.37
C GLY A 71 22.26 20.73 9.08
N SER A 72 23.49 20.23 9.16
CA SER A 72 23.78 18.81 8.96
C SER A 72 25.02 18.36 9.70
N ALA A 73 25.11 17.07 9.99
CA ALA A 73 26.31 16.40 10.47
C ALA A 73 26.39 14.98 9.89
N THR A 74 27.51 14.31 10.10
CA THR A 74 27.69 12.89 9.77
C THR A 74 27.66 12.07 11.06
N ALA A 75 26.86 11.00 11.08
CA ALA A 75 26.86 10.06 12.20
C ALA A 75 28.18 9.28 12.29
N GLN A 76 28.69 9.12 13.52
CA GLN A 76 29.86 8.31 13.84
C GLN A 76 29.59 6.81 13.59
N SER A 77 30.61 5.95 13.66
CA SER A 77 30.48 4.52 13.33
C SER A 77 29.51 3.74 14.23
N ASP A 78 29.22 4.25 15.43
CA ASP A 78 28.22 3.76 16.38
C ASP A 78 26.82 4.38 16.17
N GLY A 79 26.66 5.24 15.17
CA GLY A 79 25.44 5.95 14.84
C GLY A 79 25.23 7.26 15.60
N VAL A 80 26.12 7.62 16.54
CA VAL A 80 25.99 8.84 17.35
C VAL A 80 26.26 10.08 16.49
N TYR A 81 25.44 11.11 16.65
CA TYR A 81 25.59 12.39 15.96
C TYR A 81 25.33 13.60 16.87
N THR A 82 25.82 14.76 16.46
CA THR A 82 25.47 16.07 17.02
C THR A 82 25.40 17.09 15.89
N VAL A 83 24.33 17.88 15.82
CA VAL A 83 24.14 18.98 14.88
C VAL A 83 23.96 20.26 15.69
N ASP A 84 24.91 21.19 15.55
CA ASP A 84 24.86 22.49 16.20
C ASP A 84 24.34 23.56 15.21
N LEU A 85 23.37 24.35 15.69
CA LEU A 85 22.63 25.36 14.94
C LEU A 85 22.73 26.70 15.69
N PRO A 86 23.71 27.55 15.36
CA PRO A 86 23.93 28.81 16.08
C PRO A 86 22.73 29.78 16.09
N ASN A 87 21.88 29.68 15.06
CA ASN A 87 20.64 30.43 14.90
C ASN A 87 19.41 29.50 14.78
N GLY A 88 19.49 28.30 15.36
CA GLY A 88 18.39 27.33 15.34
C GLY A 88 17.30 27.66 16.35
N SER A 89 16.05 27.32 16.04
CA SER A 89 14.96 27.28 17.03
C SER A 89 13.98 26.14 16.79
N LEU A 90 13.57 25.47 17.87
CA LEU A 90 12.53 24.43 17.86
C LEU A 90 11.17 25.02 17.41
N PRO A 91 10.25 24.20 16.84
CA PRO A 91 10.36 22.76 16.55
C PRO A 91 11.27 22.43 15.36
N CYS A 92 11.72 21.17 15.25
CA CYS A 92 12.55 20.67 14.16
C CYS A 92 12.11 19.30 13.63
N VAL A 93 12.45 19.02 12.37
CA VAL A 93 12.40 17.71 11.72
C VAL A 93 13.78 17.32 11.21
N LEU A 94 14.12 16.04 11.36
CA LEU A 94 15.43 15.47 11.06
C LEU A 94 15.31 14.34 10.04
N ARG A 95 16.35 14.15 9.22
CA ARG A 95 16.48 13.06 8.24
C ARG A 95 17.88 12.48 8.30
N ALA A 96 18.03 11.20 8.60
CA ALA A 96 19.27 10.45 8.40
C ALA A 96 19.21 9.70 7.07
N SER A 97 20.29 9.77 6.28
CA SER A 97 20.40 9.07 4.99
C SER A 97 21.70 8.27 4.92
N SER A 98 21.61 6.96 4.66
CA SER A 98 22.74 6.07 4.44
C SER A 98 22.39 5.01 3.41
N GLY A 99 23.03 5.07 2.23
CA GLY A 99 22.67 4.26 1.07
C GLY A 99 21.20 4.42 0.69
N SER A 100 20.47 3.31 0.59
CA SER A 100 19.02 3.28 0.37
C SER A 100 18.17 3.50 1.64
N THR A 101 18.78 3.56 2.83
CA THR A 101 18.05 3.79 4.08
C THR A 101 17.89 5.28 4.33
N VAL A 102 16.64 5.72 4.44
CA VAL A 102 16.27 7.07 4.88
C VAL A 102 15.30 6.93 6.03
N LEU A 103 15.58 7.59 7.15
CA LEU A 103 14.75 7.60 8.36
C LEU A 103 14.62 9.02 8.88
N HIS A 104 13.48 9.31 9.49
CA HIS A 104 13.16 10.63 10.01
C HIS A 104 12.89 10.62 11.51
N SER A 105 12.99 11.80 12.09
CA SER A 105 12.58 12.07 13.46
C SER A 105 12.12 13.51 13.57
N LEU A 106 11.57 13.85 14.73
CA LEU A 106 11.04 15.18 15.01
C LEU A 106 11.25 15.55 16.48
N ILE A 107 11.21 16.84 16.76
CA ILE A 107 11.24 17.39 18.12
C ILE A 107 10.40 18.67 18.18
N GLU A 108 9.55 18.76 19.19
CA GLU A 108 8.72 19.91 19.53
C GLU A 108 9.42 20.93 20.42
N GLY A 109 8.67 21.96 20.79
CA GLY A 109 9.04 22.89 21.84
C GLY A 109 9.45 24.26 21.30
N SER A 110 10.09 25.03 22.17
CA SER A 110 10.53 26.39 21.89
C SER A 110 11.81 26.68 22.66
N GLY A 111 12.69 27.51 22.09
CA GLY A 111 13.96 27.87 22.72
C GLY A 111 15.11 26.95 22.30
N ASN A 112 16.24 27.17 22.97
CA ASN A 112 17.57 26.78 22.51
C ASN A 112 18.31 26.08 23.66
N GLY A 113 19.34 25.29 23.35
CA GLY A 113 20.00 24.38 24.29
C GLY A 113 20.35 23.04 23.64
N SER A 114 20.68 22.02 24.45
CA SER A 114 21.05 20.69 23.95
C SER A 114 19.94 19.66 24.18
N PHE A 115 19.41 19.08 23.11
CA PHE A 115 18.27 18.15 23.13
C PHE A 115 18.62 16.80 22.50
N THR A 116 18.10 15.71 23.07
CA THR A 116 18.24 14.37 22.51
C THR A 116 17.13 14.08 21.51
N VAL A 117 17.49 13.66 20.30
CA VAL A 117 16.58 13.21 19.24
C VAL A 117 17.19 11.97 18.57
N ASN A 118 16.60 10.81 18.76
CA ASN A 118 17.02 9.61 18.02
C ASN A 118 16.45 9.62 16.59
N ILE A 119 17.09 8.90 15.67
CA ILE A 119 16.55 8.67 14.32
C ILE A 119 16.52 7.16 14.08
N SER A 120 15.33 6.57 14.13
CA SER A 120 15.11 5.13 14.06
C SER A 120 13.80 4.74 13.36
N PRO A 121 13.58 3.45 13.03
CA PRO A 121 12.29 2.98 12.55
C PRO A 121 11.11 3.35 13.47
N LEU A 122 11.30 3.46 14.79
CA LEU A 122 10.24 3.89 15.70
C LEU A 122 9.95 5.40 15.54
N THR A 123 10.98 6.24 15.41
CA THR A 123 10.78 7.69 15.21
C THR A 123 10.22 8.03 13.84
N GLU A 124 10.54 7.23 12.80
CA GLU A 124 9.92 7.31 11.47
C GLU A 124 8.39 7.11 11.57
N LEU A 125 7.95 6.09 12.33
CA LEU A 125 6.53 5.80 12.51
C LEU A 125 5.79 6.86 13.35
N VAL A 126 6.42 7.38 14.42
CA VAL A 126 5.88 8.54 15.17
C VAL A 126 5.81 9.77 14.26
N THR A 127 6.84 10.03 13.46
CA THR A 127 6.87 11.16 12.52
C THR A 127 5.74 11.06 11.50
N ALA A 128 5.52 9.89 10.91
CA ALA A 128 4.42 9.66 9.98
C ALA A 128 3.04 9.88 10.65
N ARG A 129 2.87 9.38 11.88
CA ARG A 129 1.65 9.55 12.69
C ARG A 129 1.33 11.01 13.00
N VAL A 130 2.33 11.79 13.42
CA VAL A 130 2.18 13.23 13.74
C VAL A 130 1.98 14.06 12.47
N ALA A 131 2.70 13.74 11.40
CA ALA A 131 2.60 14.43 10.11
C ALA A 131 1.24 14.26 9.44
N GLY A 132 0.58 13.10 9.63
CA GLY A 132 -0.62 12.72 8.89
C GLY A 132 -0.34 12.24 7.45
N LYS A 133 0.94 11.96 7.15
CA LYS A 133 1.48 11.58 5.84
C LYS A 133 2.85 10.91 6.03
N LEU A 134 3.49 10.42 4.97
CA LEU A 134 4.84 9.85 5.07
C LEU A 134 5.86 10.91 5.49
N ALA A 135 6.89 10.49 6.23
CA ALA A 135 7.87 11.41 6.80
C ALA A 135 8.76 12.14 5.76
N PRO A 136 9.16 11.55 4.60
CA PRO A 136 9.79 12.30 3.52
C PRO A 136 8.95 13.53 3.08
N ASP A 137 7.65 13.33 2.84
CA ASP A 137 6.73 14.40 2.43
C ASP A 137 6.55 15.49 3.50
N PHE A 138 6.80 15.15 4.76
CA PHE A 138 6.79 16.07 5.89
C PHE A 138 8.10 16.84 6.04
N PHE A 139 9.24 16.15 5.90
CA PHE A 139 10.56 16.78 5.92
C PHE A 139 10.76 17.73 4.73
N ASP A 140 10.35 17.33 3.53
CA ASP A 140 10.54 18.16 2.33
C ASP A 140 9.65 19.41 2.37
N ASN A 141 8.42 19.29 2.89
CA ASN A 141 7.44 20.38 3.04
C ASN A 141 7.31 20.88 4.50
N PHE A 142 8.42 21.18 5.16
CA PHE A 142 8.46 21.62 6.57
C PHE A 142 8.19 23.13 6.75
N ASP A 143 7.02 23.58 6.29
CA ASP A 143 6.54 24.96 6.44
C ASP A 143 5.93 25.25 7.83
N SER A 144 5.38 26.46 8.03
CA SER A 144 4.75 26.85 9.30
C SER A 144 3.50 26.01 9.66
N ALA A 145 2.78 25.47 8.66
CA ALA A 145 1.64 24.59 8.89
C ALA A 145 2.07 23.16 9.26
N ALA A 146 3.22 22.70 8.75
CA ALA A 146 3.88 21.48 9.21
C ALA A 146 4.42 21.65 10.64
N GLN A 147 5.12 22.76 10.92
CA GLN A 147 5.65 23.10 12.24
C GLN A 147 4.56 23.15 13.32
N ALA A 148 3.38 23.72 13.00
CA ALA A 148 2.24 23.78 13.91
C ALA A 148 1.69 22.40 14.36
N LYS A 149 2.07 21.30 13.70
CA LYS A 149 1.72 19.93 14.14
C LYS A 149 2.60 19.42 15.28
N LEU A 150 3.80 19.96 15.47
CA LEU A 150 4.73 19.53 16.52
C LEU A 150 4.36 20.17 17.86
N THR A 151 3.37 19.55 18.51
CA THR A 151 2.97 19.86 19.87
C THR A 151 3.31 18.70 20.80
N PRO A 152 3.63 18.94 22.09
CA PRO A 152 3.90 17.86 23.04
C PRO A 152 2.75 16.84 23.11
N ALA A 153 1.50 17.33 23.11
CA ALA A 153 0.31 16.49 23.11
C ALA A 153 0.16 15.66 21.81
N GLY A 154 0.45 16.24 20.64
CA GLY A 154 0.41 15.56 19.36
C GLY A 154 1.46 14.46 19.23
N ILE A 155 2.68 14.70 19.74
CA ILE A 155 3.77 13.71 19.73
C ILE A 155 3.50 12.60 20.75
N GLN A 156 3.05 12.93 21.96
CA GLN A 156 2.66 11.91 22.94
C GLN A 156 1.53 11.03 22.40
N ALA A 157 0.48 11.61 21.82
CA ALA A 157 -0.58 10.85 21.16
C ALA A 157 -0.06 10.00 19.97
N GLY A 158 1.02 10.44 19.31
CA GLY A 158 1.73 9.66 18.29
C GLY A 158 2.47 8.45 18.86
N ILE A 159 3.16 8.61 19.98
CA ILE A 159 3.85 7.55 20.72
C ILE A 159 2.83 6.54 21.28
N ASP A 160 1.74 7.00 21.89
CA ASP A 160 0.69 6.16 22.46
C ASP A 160 -0.03 5.33 21.37
N ALA A 161 -0.30 5.96 20.21
CA ALA A 161 -0.86 5.28 19.05
C ALA A 161 0.09 4.19 18.51
N LEU A 162 1.39 4.48 18.43
CA LEU A 162 2.41 3.51 18.03
C LEU A 162 2.50 2.33 19.02
N GLY A 163 2.57 2.61 20.33
CA GLY A 163 2.62 1.58 21.36
C GLY A 163 1.39 0.66 21.34
N THR A 164 0.20 1.23 21.16
CA THR A 164 -1.04 0.44 21.03
C THR A 164 -1.06 -0.40 19.75
N ALA A 165 -0.51 0.13 18.65
CA ALA A 165 -0.46 -0.53 17.35
C ALA A 165 0.59 -1.66 17.28
N LEU A 166 1.71 -1.56 18.00
CA LEU A 166 2.73 -2.62 18.08
C LEU A 166 2.47 -3.64 19.21
N GLN A 167 1.45 -3.43 20.06
CA GLN A 167 1.13 -4.29 21.19
C GLN A 167 1.03 -5.78 20.77
N GLY A 168 1.73 -6.65 21.51
CA GLY A 168 1.82 -8.08 21.21
C GLY A 168 2.87 -8.46 20.14
N LYS A 169 3.55 -7.48 19.53
CA LYS A 169 4.70 -7.69 18.64
C LYS A 169 5.96 -7.01 19.19
N VAL A 170 5.84 -5.74 19.57
CA VAL A 170 6.91 -4.95 20.22
C VAL A 170 6.30 -4.16 21.37
N ASP A 171 6.71 -4.48 22.60
CA ASP A 171 6.30 -3.73 23.78
C ASP A 171 7.14 -2.45 23.93
N LEU A 172 6.49 -1.29 23.84
CA LEU A 172 7.08 0.05 24.03
C LEU A 172 6.71 0.69 25.38
N SER A 173 6.14 -0.07 26.33
CA SER A 173 5.71 0.47 27.62
C SER A 173 6.88 1.17 28.35
N GLY A 174 6.63 2.41 28.82
CA GLY A 174 7.63 3.26 29.48
C GLY A 174 8.74 3.81 28.59
N LEU A 175 8.76 3.52 27.27
CA LEU A 175 9.78 3.99 26.34
C LEU A 175 9.27 5.16 25.50
N ASN A 176 9.92 6.33 25.59
CA ASN A 176 9.78 7.38 24.57
C ASN A 176 10.86 7.17 23.48
N PRO A 177 10.52 6.66 22.28
CA PRO A 177 11.51 6.36 21.25
C PRO A 177 12.23 7.61 20.72
N MET A 178 11.62 8.79 20.83
CA MET A 178 12.17 10.05 20.36
C MET A 178 13.40 10.48 21.16
N THR A 179 13.37 10.28 22.49
CA THR A 179 14.33 10.90 23.44
C THR A 179 15.06 9.92 24.35
N ALA A 180 14.56 8.69 24.55
CA ALA A 180 15.18 7.72 25.45
C ALA A 180 16.56 7.27 24.92
N PRO A 181 17.56 7.00 25.79
CA PRO A 181 18.90 6.60 25.36
C PRO A 181 18.88 5.41 24.39
N LEU A 182 19.48 5.59 23.22
CA LEU A 182 19.63 4.56 22.19
C LEU A 182 21.12 4.27 21.98
N VAL A 183 21.55 3.06 22.32
CA VAL A 183 22.87 2.53 21.98
C VAL A 183 22.63 1.43 20.97
N ALA A 184 23.03 1.66 19.72
CA ALA A 184 22.78 0.77 18.61
C ALA A 184 23.80 -0.38 18.56
N ALA A 185 23.39 -1.54 18.07
CA ALA A 185 24.32 -2.62 17.80
C ALA A 185 25.29 -2.24 16.67
N ASN A 186 26.53 -2.71 16.79
CA ASN A 186 27.56 -2.63 15.76
C ASN A 186 28.39 -3.94 15.74
N SER A 187 29.51 -3.96 15.01
CA SER A 187 30.35 -5.17 14.86
C SER A 187 31.04 -5.65 16.14
N SER A 188 31.03 -4.86 17.22
CA SER A 188 31.76 -5.14 18.46
C SER A 188 30.92 -5.02 19.74
N THR A 189 29.81 -4.26 19.71
CA THR A 189 28.92 -4.08 20.86
C THR A 189 27.47 -4.40 20.49
N ALA A 190 26.80 -5.18 21.34
CA ALA A 190 25.36 -5.35 21.28
C ALA A 190 24.63 -4.06 21.66
N GLY A 191 23.47 -3.83 21.06
CA GLY A 191 22.62 -2.68 21.39
C GLY A 191 21.91 -2.81 22.74
N ASN A 192 21.39 -1.69 23.22
CA ASN A 192 20.65 -1.63 24.49
C ASN A 192 19.18 -2.10 24.34
N ALA A 193 18.43 -2.05 25.44
CA ALA A 193 17.03 -2.46 25.46
C ALA A 193 16.10 -1.67 24.51
N HIS A 194 16.48 -0.45 24.08
CA HIS A 194 15.74 0.32 23.06
C HIS A 194 16.07 -0.25 21.67
N ASP A 195 17.33 -0.50 21.36
CA ASP A 195 17.77 -1.09 20.09
C ASP A 195 17.17 -2.48 19.86
N GLN A 196 17.06 -3.30 20.91
CA GLN A 196 16.34 -4.59 20.86
C GLN A 196 14.85 -4.46 20.46
N LYS A 197 14.21 -3.30 20.67
CA LYS A 197 12.85 -3.02 20.15
C LYS A 197 12.88 -2.68 18.66
N LEU A 198 13.96 -2.09 18.16
CA LEU A 198 14.17 -1.87 16.72
C LEU A 198 14.35 -3.22 16.01
N ASP A 199 15.19 -4.09 16.56
CA ASP A 199 15.38 -5.46 16.05
C ASP A 199 14.06 -6.25 16.02
N ALA A 200 13.29 -6.21 17.11
CA ALA A 200 11.98 -6.87 17.19
C ALA A 200 10.98 -6.32 16.15
N LEU A 201 10.97 -5.00 15.91
CA LEU A 201 10.15 -4.38 14.87
C LEU A 201 10.58 -4.83 13.47
N MET A 202 11.89 -4.81 13.19
CA MET A 202 12.43 -5.22 11.89
C MET A 202 12.16 -6.71 11.63
N ALA A 203 12.35 -7.58 12.62
CA ALA A 203 12.01 -9.00 12.53
C ALA A 203 10.50 -9.23 12.27
N ALA A 204 9.63 -8.47 12.94
CA ALA A 204 8.18 -8.53 12.70
C ALA A 204 7.81 -8.08 11.27
N LEU A 205 8.41 -7.00 10.78
CA LEU A 205 8.22 -6.51 9.40
C LEU A 205 8.72 -7.53 8.36
N THR A 206 9.87 -8.17 8.58
CA THR A 206 10.39 -9.25 7.73
C THR A 206 9.46 -10.45 7.71
N ALA A 207 9.03 -10.96 8.87
CA ALA A 207 8.10 -12.09 8.95
C ALA A 207 6.74 -11.78 8.29
N ALA A 208 6.27 -10.55 8.43
CA ALA A 208 5.03 -10.06 7.83
C ALA A 208 5.16 -9.64 6.35
N ARG A 209 6.38 -9.72 5.77
CA ARG A 209 6.70 -9.29 4.40
C ARG A 209 6.23 -7.86 4.09
N THR A 210 6.25 -6.99 5.10
CA THR A 210 5.69 -5.63 5.01
C THR A 210 6.82 -4.61 5.12
N PRO A 211 6.98 -3.69 4.16
CA PRO A 211 7.99 -2.64 4.24
C PRO A 211 7.63 -1.62 5.33
N LEU A 212 8.63 -1.00 5.95
CA LEU A 212 8.44 0.05 6.97
C LEU A 212 7.55 1.19 6.46
N SER A 213 7.66 1.56 5.18
CA SER A 213 6.81 2.56 4.52
C SER A 213 5.34 2.16 4.42
N GLY A 214 5.03 0.86 4.32
CA GLY A 214 3.66 0.36 4.37
C GLY A 214 3.04 0.50 5.75
N LEU A 215 3.82 0.20 6.80
CA LEU A 215 3.43 0.41 8.19
C LEU A 215 3.29 1.91 8.53
N ALA A 216 4.23 2.74 8.05
CA ALA A 216 4.17 4.20 8.18
C ALA A 216 2.93 4.79 7.49
N SER A 217 2.62 4.32 6.27
CA SER A 217 1.42 4.73 5.53
C SER A 217 0.14 4.38 6.27
N ALA A 218 0.08 3.22 6.93
CA ALA A 218 -1.05 2.84 7.77
C ALA A 218 -1.17 3.77 8.98
N LEU A 219 -0.11 3.92 9.78
CA LEU A 219 -0.11 4.74 11.00
C LEU A 219 -0.37 6.24 10.75
N ALA A 220 0.12 6.77 9.63
CA ALA A 220 -0.08 8.16 9.22
C ALA A 220 -1.56 8.57 9.14
N GLN A 221 -2.47 7.64 8.90
CA GLN A 221 -3.87 7.96 8.68
C GLN A 221 -4.58 8.19 10.02
N SER A 222 -5.21 9.35 10.19
CA SER A 222 -5.75 9.81 11.49
C SER A 222 -6.68 8.79 12.16
N GLY A 223 -7.46 8.03 11.38
CA GLY A 223 -8.33 6.95 11.84
C GLY A 223 -7.73 5.53 11.83
N ALA A 224 -6.43 5.35 11.64
CA ALA A 224 -5.78 4.04 11.66
C ALA A 224 -5.92 3.36 13.03
N THR A 225 -6.55 2.18 13.04
CA THR A 225 -6.68 1.41 14.28
C THR A 225 -5.44 0.58 14.55
N PRO A 226 -5.17 0.30 15.84
CA PRO A 226 -4.31 -0.80 16.23
C PRO A 226 -4.66 -2.13 15.52
N ALA A 227 -5.93 -2.42 15.24
CA ALA A 227 -6.33 -3.62 14.53
C ALA A 227 -5.77 -3.73 13.09
N ALA A 228 -5.91 -2.69 12.27
CA ALA A 228 -5.38 -2.69 10.90
C ALA A 228 -3.84 -2.81 10.88
N VAL A 229 -3.16 -2.12 11.81
CA VAL A 229 -1.70 -2.20 11.95
C VAL A 229 -1.24 -3.57 12.44
N ARG A 230 -1.90 -4.15 13.45
CA ARG A 230 -1.59 -5.50 13.94
C ARG A 230 -1.79 -6.57 12.86
N GLN A 231 -2.75 -6.40 11.95
CA GLN A 231 -2.92 -7.29 10.79
C GLN A 231 -1.72 -7.22 9.83
N LEU A 232 -1.22 -6.01 9.54
CA LEU A 232 -0.02 -5.81 8.71
C LEU A 232 1.27 -6.37 9.35
N LEU A 233 1.28 -6.62 10.66
CA LEU A 233 2.40 -7.22 11.40
C LEU A 233 2.22 -8.73 11.66
N GLN A 234 1.22 -9.37 11.08
CA GLN A 234 1.11 -10.83 11.14
C GLN A 234 2.00 -11.51 10.10
N PRO A 235 2.69 -12.62 10.45
CA PRO A 235 3.51 -13.37 9.51
C PRO A 235 2.73 -13.76 8.25
N ALA A 236 3.30 -13.48 7.10
CA ALA A 236 2.71 -13.73 5.79
C ALA A 236 3.30 -15.00 5.15
N SER A 237 2.55 -15.61 4.23
CA SER A 237 3.06 -16.72 3.42
C SER A 237 4.14 -16.25 2.44
N ALA A 238 5.03 -17.14 2.01
CA ALA A 238 6.09 -16.78 1.05
C ALA A 238 5.56 -16.39 -0.34
N GLY A 239 4.48 -17.03 -0.80
CA GLY A 239 3.87 -16.82 -2.12
C GLY A 239 2.77 -15.74 -2.18
N CYS A 240 2.35 -15.21 -1.04
CA CYS A 240 1.23 -14.26 -0.96
C CYS A 240 1.28 -13.36 0.28
N ASP A 241 1.42 -12.05 0.07
CA ASP A 241 1.37 -11.03 1.13
C ASP A 241 -0.06 -10.79 1.67
N GLY A 242 -1.09 -11.34 1.01
CA GLY A 242 -2.48 -11.35 1.45
C GLY A 242 -2.82 -12.50 2.43
N LEU A 243 -2.15 -13.66 2.31
CA LEU A 243 -2.30 -14.77 3.25
C LEU A 243 -1.44 -14.49 4.48
N ARG A 244 -2.10 -14.11 5.57
CA ARG A 244 -1.49 -13.72 6.84
C ARG A 244 -2.00 -14.58 7.97
N SER A 245 -1.14 -14.84 8.94
CA SER A 245 -1.44 -15.66 10.10
C SER A 245 -2.42 -14.95 11.05
N GLY A 246 -3.19 -15.72 11.81
CA GLY A 246 -4.15 -15.20 12.79
C GLY A 246 -5.56 -15.74 12.60
N ALA A 247 -6.48 -15.23 13.42
CA ALA A 247 -7.89 -15.62 13.36
C ALA A 247 -8.61 -14.96 12.18
N MET A 248 -9.40 -15.75 11.47
CA MET A 248 -10.31 -15.34 10.41
C MET A 248 -11.71 -15.87 10.67
N VAL A 249 -12.69 -15.31 9.99
CA VAL A 249 -14.05 -15.85 9.88
C VAL A 249 -14.39 -16.07 8.41
N ALA A 250 -14.88 -17.26 8.07
CA ALA A 250 -15.57 -17.53 6.83
C ALA A 250 -17.08 -17.32 7.02
N LEU A 251 -17.70 -16.52 6.16
CA LEU A 251 -19.15 -16.32 6.08
C LEU A 251 -19.68 -17.05 4.85
N GLU A 252 -20.57 -18.02 5.07
CA GLU A 252 -21.19 -18.84 4.01
C GLU A 252 -22.63 -18.36 3.75
N PRO A 253 -22.88 -17.45 2.80
CA PRO A 253 -24.21 -16.88 2.61
C PRO A 253 -25.26 -17.88 2.11
N ASN A 254 -24.85 -19.00 1.49
CA ASN A 254 -25.80 -20.00 1.02
C ASN A 254 -26.29 -20.93 2.12
N SER A 255 -25.43 -21.32 3.06
CA SER A 255 -25.80 -22.15 4.21
C SER A 255 -26.42 -21.31 5.33
N GLY A 256 -25.90 -20.09 5.54
CA GLY A 256 -26.14 -19.27 6.73
C GLY A 256 -25.13 -19.52 7.85
N ASN A 257 -24.06 -20.29 7.58
CA ASN A 257 -23.03 -20.62 8.57
C ASN A 257 -21.98 -19.51 8.68
N LEU A 258 -21.36 -19.43 9.86
CA LEU A 258 -20.01 -18.87 10.02
C LEU A 258 -19.06 -19.95 10.52
N VAL A 259 -17.80 -19.91 10.07
CA VAL A 259 -16.73 -20.77 10.55
C VAL A 259 -15.55 -19.90 10.97
N LEU A 260 -15.10 -20.04 12.22
CA LEU A 260 -13.87 -19.40 12.67
C LEU A 260 -12.67 -20.25 12.27
N ILE A 261 -11.61 -19.63 11.77
CA ILE A 261 -10.45 -20.31 11.21
C ILE A 261 -9.19 -19.67 11.78
N ASP A 262 -8.33 -20.46 12.42
CA ASP A 262 -7.00 -20.00 12.83
C ASP A 262 -5.99 -20.37 11.74
N VAL A 263 -5.34 -19.36 11.15
CA VAL A 263 -4.43 -19.50 10.00
C VAL A 263 -2.98 -19.40 10.45
N ASP A 264 -2.15 -20.34 9.98
CA ASP A 264 -0.69 -20.27 10.00
C ASP A 264 -0.21 -20.13 8.56
N ALA A 265 0.14 -18.90 8.17
CA ALA A 265 0.47 -18.57 6.79
C ALA A 265 1.88 -19.05 6.37
N PRO A 266 2.94 -18.94 7.20
CA PRO A 266 4.22 -19.58 6.93
C PRO A 266 4.13 -21.10 6.78
N ALA A 267 3.31 -21.78 7.58
CA ALA A 267 3.11 -23.23 7.48
C ALA A 267 2.07 -23.67 6.43
N LEU A 268 1.46 -22.71 5.69
CA LEU A 268 0.39 -22.95 4.73
C LEU A 268 -0.72 -23.86 5.31
N ARG A 269 -1.23 -23.52 6.49
CA ARG A 269 -2.19 -24.33 7.25
C ARG A 269 -3.38 -23.51 7.74
N MET A 270 -4.58 -24.06 7.59
CA MET A 270 -5.81 -23.51 8.18
C MET A 270 -6.37 -24.49 9.21
N SER A 271 -6.81 -23.97 10.36
CA SER A 271 -7.43 -24.76 11.43
C SER A 271 -8.84 -24.24 11.70
N PRO A 272 -9.88 -24.73 10.99
CA PRO A 272 -11.25 -24.33 11.22
C PRO A 272 -11.75 -24.90 12.56
N ARG A 273 -12.31 -24.05 13.42
CA ARG A 273 -12.73 -24.44 14.77
C ARG A 273 -13.90 -25.42 14.70
N GLY A 274 -13.74 -26.57 15.34
CA GLY A 274 -14.70 -27.69 15.27
C GLY A 274 -14.43 -28.69 14.15
N PHE A 275 -13.41 -28.47 13.31
CA PHE A 275 -13.04 -29.35 12.20
C PHE A 275 -11.55 -29.74 12.24
N PRO A 276 -11.13 -30.80 11.53
CA PRO A 276 -9.71 -31.07 11.31
C PRO A 276 -9.02 -29.91 10.58
N ALA A 277 -7.79 -29.62 10.96
CA ALA A 277 -6.97 -28.64 10.25
C ALA A 277 -6.51 -29.18 8.88
N VAL A 278 -6.48 -28.30 7.88
CA VAL A 278 -6.17 -28.59 6.48
C VAL A 278 -4.89 -27.88 6.05
N SER A 279 -4.14 -28.51 5.14
CA SER A 279 -3.00 -27.89 4.47
C SER A 279 -3.43 -27.21 3.18
N LEU A 280 -2.81 -26.08 2.88
CA LEU A 280 -3.01 -25.30 1.66
C LEU A 280 -1.94 -25.64 0.63
N SER A 281 -2.36 -25.94 -0.59
CA SER A 281 -1.50 -25.99 -1.76
C SER A 281 -1.50 -24.62 -2.43
N ASP A 282 -0.34 -23.97 -2.53
CA ASP A 282 -0.18 -22.71 -3.26
C ASP A 282 -0.37 -22.94 -4.77
N LEU A 283 -1.24 -22.15 -5.40
CA LEU A 283 -1.53 -22.19 -6.84
C LEU A 283 -1.07 -20.91 -7.56
N GLY A 284 -0.20 -20.12 -6.92
CA GLY A 284 0.32 -18.84 -7.39
C GLY A 284 -0.66 -17.68 -7.22
N HIS A 285 -0.13 -16.45 -7.24
CA HIS A 285 -0.90 -15.21 -7.22
C HIS A 285 -1.91 -15.08 -6.08
N CYS A 286 -1.58 -15.49 -4.84
CA CYS A 286 -2.55 -15.50 -3.72
C CYS A 286 -3.79 -16.40 -3.92
N ARG A 287 -3.67 -17.45 -4.74
CA ARG A 287 -4.68 -18.51 -4.87
C ARG A 287 -4.19 -19.80 -4.21
N TYR A 288 -5.05 -20.43 -3.42
CA TYR A 288 -4.77 -21.67 -2.69
C TYR A 288 -5.85 -22.73 -3.00
N SER A 289 -5.50 -24.00 -2.90
CA SER A 289 -6.47 -25.10 -2.85
C SER A 289 -6.26 -25.97 -1.62
N TRP A 290 -7.34 -26.58 -1.14
CA TRP A 290 -7.33 -27.44 0.04
C TRP A 290 -8.45 -28.47 -0.02
N ALA A 291 -8.29 -29.56 0.73
CA ALA A 291 -9.26 -30.65 0.77
C ALA A 291 -10.38 -30.34 1.80
N ASP A 292 -11.61 -30.23 1.30
CA ASP A 292 -12.84 -30.23 2.08
C ASP A 292 -13.49 -31.64 2.07
N SER A 293 -14.41 -31.88 3.01
CA SER A 293 -15.25 -33.08 3.07
C SER A 293 -16.00 -33.42 1.76
N GLN A 294 -16.34 -32.41 0.94
CA GLN A 294 -17.07 -32.57 -0.33
C GLN A 294 -16.15 -32.53 -1.57
N GLY A 295 -14.85 -32.30 -1.44
CA GLY A 295 -13.90 -32.25 -2.56
C GLY A 295 -12.80 -31.20 -2.40
N MET A 296 -12.27 -30.69 -3.51
CA MET A 296 -11.26 -29.61 -3.47
C MET A 296 -11.91 -28.23 -3.45
N ALA A 297 -11.64 -27.46 -2.40
CA ALA A 297 -11.96 -26.05 -2.31
C ALA A 297 -10.85 -25.18 -2.91
N GLN A 298 -11.19 -23.94 -3.31
CA GLN A 298 -10.23 -22.94 -3.75
C GLN A 298 -10.45 -21.61 -3.03
N THR A 299 -9.37 -20.97 -2.58
CA THR A 299 -9.40 -19.68 -1.87
C THR A 299 -8.53 -18.68 -2.62
N TYR A 300 -9.07 -17.47 -2.83
CA TYR A 300 -8.41 -16.33 -3.47
C TYR A 300 -8.28 -15.22 -2.43
N LEU A 301 -7.12 -14.56 -2.33
CA LEU A 301 -6.86 -13.54 -1.31
C LEU A 301 -6.40 -12.22 -1.94
N ALA A 302 -7.04 -11.13 -1.50
CA ALA A 302 -6.57 -9.78 -1.78
C ALA A 302 -5.37 -9.43 -0.87
N PRO A 303 -4.55 -8.43 -1.25
CA PRO A 303 -3.45 -7.92 -0.41
C PRO A 303 -3.88 -7.41 0.99
N SER A 304 -5.18 -7.22 1.22
CA SER A 304 -5.80 -6.80 2.48
C SER A 304 -6.09 -7.95 3.47
N SER A 305 -5.79 -9.20 3.09
CA SER A 305 -6.27 -10.42 3.76
C SER A 305 -7.79 -10.66 3.74
N LEU A 306 -8.57 -9.87 2.98
CA LEU A 306 -9.90 -10.34 2.56
C LEU A 306 -9.75 -11.48 1.56
N GLY A 307 -10.60 -12.48 1.67
CA GLY A 307 -10.60 -13.67 0.82
C GLY A 307 -11.97 -14.06 0.31
N LEU A 308 -11.96 -14.80 -0.78
CA LEU A 308 -13.12 -15.42 -1.40
C LEU A 308 -12.81 -16.90 -1.58
N THR A 309 -13.69 -17.77 -1.09
CA THR A 309 -13.53 -19.23 -1.17
C THR A 309 -14.66 -19.82 -1.99
N LEU A 310 -14.33 -20.78 -2.84
CA LEU A 310 -15.25 -21.65 -3.56
C LEU A 310 -15.22 -23.02 -2.89
N LEU A 311 -16.26 -23.30 -2.10
CA LEU A 311 -16.46 -24.57 -1.42
C LEU A 311 -17.13 -25.57 -2.37
N PRO A 312 -16.65 -26.81 -2.49
CA PRO A 312 -17.33 -27.86 -3.23
C PRO A 312 -18.64 -28.26 -2.51
N THR A 313 -19.55 -28.88 -3.25
CA THR A 313 -20.78 -29.46 -2.68
C THR A 313 -20.89 -30.94 -3.04
N SER A 314 -21.83 -31.65 -2.41
CA SER A 314 -22.18 -33.02 -2.79
C SER A 314 -22.70 -33.17 -4.23
N GLN A 315 -23.00 -32.07 -4.93
CA GLN A 315 -23.34 -32.07 -6.35
C GLN A 315 -22.09 -31.77 -7.20
N ALA A 316 -21.71 -32.74 -8.05
CA ALA A 316 -20.54 -32.61 -8.91
C ALA A 316 -20.60 -31.35 -9.79
N GLY A 317 -19.53 -30.55 -9.78
CA GLY A 317 -19.44 -29.30 -10.54
C GLY A 317 -20.22 -28.11 -9.94
N VAL A 318 -20.83 -28.27 -8.77
CA VAL A 318 -21.50 -27.18 -8.04
C VAL A 318 -20.63 -26.73 -6.86
N GLN A 319 -20.39 -25.42 -6.79
CA GLN A 319 -19.67 -24.75 -5.71
C GLN A 319 -20.51 -23.67 -5.04
N GLU A 320 -20.26 -23.42 -3.76
CA GLU A 320 -20.83 -22.30 -3.00
C GLU A 320 -19.73 -21.29 -2.61
N PRO A 321 -20.05 -19.98 -2.57
CA PRO A 321 -19.11 -18.98 -2.10
C PRO A 321 -19.03 -18.95 -0.57
N ALA A 322 -17.85 -18.62 -0.04
CA ALA A 322 -17.67 -18.11 1.31
C ALA A 322 -16.76 -16.89 1.30
N LEU A 323 -17.07 -15.86 2.09
CA LEU A 323 -16.22 -14.69 2.29
C LEU A 323 -15.32 -14.91 3.51
N MET A 324 -14.01 -14.88 3.31
CA MET A 324 -13.03 -14.96 4.40
C MET A 324 -12.60 -13.56 4.82
N LEU A 325 -12.74 -13.26 6.11
CA LEU A 325 -12.45 -11.95 6.70
C LEU A 325 -11.43 -12.13 7.83
N PRO A 326 -10.40 -11.27 7.97
CA PRO A 326 -9.55 -11.27 9.15
C PRO A 326 -10.38 -10.81 10.36
N LEU A 327 -10.27 -11.53 11.48
CA LEU A 327 -10.99 -11.18 12.70
C LEU A 327 -10.27 -10.01 13.37
N GLN A 328 -10.95 -8.86 13.44
CA GLN A 328 -10.38 -7.63 14.01
C GLN A 328 -11.18 -7.15 15.22
N ASP A 329 -10.47 -6.83 16.30
CA ASP A 329 -11.03 -6.15 17.47
C ASP A 329 -11.28 -4.67 17.14
N ILE A 330 -12.47 -4.39 16.63
CA ILE A 330 -12.95 -3.03 16.34
C ILE A 330 -13.84 -2.56 17.51
N PRO A 331 -13.53 -1.43 18.18
CA PRO A 331 -14.41 -0.83 19.18
C PRO A 331 -15.76 -0.42 18.58
N VAL A 332 -16.86 -0.66 19.31
CA VAL A 332 -18.22 -0.31 18.84
C VAL A 332 -18.38 1.17 18.48
N ALA A 333 -17.66 2.06 19.17
CA ALA A 333 -17.69 3.50 18.90
C ALA A 333 -17.15 3.87 17.50
N GLU A 334 -16.29 3.05 16.89
CA GLU A 334 -15.84 3.27 15.50
C GLU A 334 -16.90 2.92 14.46
N MET A 335 -17.92 2.14 14.86
CA MET A 335 -19.06 1.84 14.00
C MET A 335 -19.96 3.07 13.80
N ALA A 336 -19.83 4.12 14.61
CA ALA A 336 -20.61 5.36 14.54
C ALA A 336 -20.51 6.12 13.21
N GLY A 337 -21.63 6.66 12.73
CA GLY A 337 -21.74 7.47 11.52
C GLY A 337 -22.47 6.77 10.37
N ASN A 338 -22.31 7.34 9.17
CA ASN A 338 -23.06 6.97 7.98
C ASN A 338 -22.42 5.78 7.24
N TRP A 339 -23.25 4.83 6.84
CA TRP A 339 -22.87 3.64 6.09
C TRP A 339 -23.66 3.52 4.80
N ILE A 340 -23.02 2.96 3.78
CA ILE A 340 -23.65 2.53 2.53
C ILE A 340 -23.30 1.06 2.29
N GLY A 341 -24.22 0.29 1.71
CA GLY A 341 -24.03 -1.14 1.51
C GLY A 341 -24.87 -1.74 0.39
N ILE A 342 -24.51 -2.96 0.04
CA ILE A 342 -25.31 -3.90 -0.75
C ILE A 342 -25.85 -4.96 0.20
N ASP A 343 -27.14 -5.28 0.07
CA ASP A 343 -27.80 -6.30 0.88
C ASP A 343 -28.39 -7.39 -0.03
N ALA A 344 -27.89 -8.62 0.12
CA ALA A 344 -28.22 -9.74 -0.73
C ALA A 344 -28.81 -10.89 0.10
N MET A 345 -30.11 -10.79 0.36
CA MET A 345 -30.91 -11.82 1.03
C MET A 345 -31.50 -12.81 0.02
N ARG A 346 -31.73 -14.06 0.44
CA ARG A 346 -32.25 -15.15 -0.37
C ARG A 346 -33.52 -15.71 0.27
N SER A 347 -34.67 -15.37 -0.30
CA SER A 347 -36.00 -15.79 0.17
C SER A 347 -36.56 -16.84 -0.79
N ASN A 348 -37.19 -17.88 -0.26
CA ASN A 348 -37.81 -18.96 -1.07
C ASN A 348 -36.87 -19.59 -2.13
N GLY A 349 -35.57 -19.66 -1.83
CA GLY A 349 -34.55 -20.25 -2.71
C GLY A 349 -33.91 -19.32 -3.73
N ASN A 350 -34.44 -18.10 -3.96
CA ASN A 350 -33.91 -17.13 -4.92
C ASN A 350 -33.39 -15.86 -4.24
N TYR A 351 -32.37 -15.22 -4.81
CA TYR A 351 -31.89 -13.91 -4.31
C TYR A 351 -32.94 -12.82 -4.49
N SER A 352 -33.40 -12.26 -3.37
CA SER A 352 -34.17 -11.03 -3.25
C SER A 352 -33.22 -9.93 -2.79
N ALA A 353 -32.46 -9.35 -3.71
CA ALA A 353 -31.46 -8.34 -3.37
C ALA A 353 -32.10 -6.95 -3.14
N ASN A 354 -31.70 -6.30 -2.04
CA ASN A 354 -31.89 -4.86 -1.84
C ASN A 354 -30.59 -4.18 -2.29
N LEU A 355 -30.64 -3.56 -3.47
CA LEU A 355 -29.46 -3.16 -4.25
C LEU A 355 -28.70 -1.94 -3.73
N ARG A 356 -29.26 -1.21 -2.77
CA ARG A 356 -28.57 -0.22 -1.95
C ARG A 356 -29.25 -0.19 -0.58
N GLN A 357 -28.45 -0.14 0.48
CA GLN A 357 -28.90 0.21 1.83
C GLN A 357 -28.02 1.35 2.38
N ASP A 358 -28.65 2.42 2.85
CA ASP A 358 -28.01 3.40 3.73
C ASP A 358 -28.35 3.05 5.18
N LEU A 359 -27.45 3.31 6.13
CA LEU A 359 -27.81 3.34 7.55
C LEU A 359 -26.93 4.30 8.37
N VAL A 360 -27.39 4.63 9.57
CA VAL A 360 -26.64 5.45 10.54
C VAL A 360 -26.56 4.73 11.87
N LEU A 361 -25.35 4.61 12.41
CA LEU A 361 -25.09 4.11 13.76
C LEU A 361 -24.63 5.24 14.68
N ASP A 362 -24.96 5.19 15.97
CA ASP A 362 -24.36 6.06 16.99
C ASP A 362 -23.06 5.46 17.59
N ALA A 363 -22.47 6.16 18.57
CA ALA A 363 -21.24 5.72 19.27
C ALA A 363 -21.43 4.53 20.21
N GLN A 364 -22.68 4.13 20.46
CA GLN A 364 -23.06 2.95 21.24
C GLN A 364 -23.41 1.77 20.32
N GLY A 365 -23.42 1.98 19.00
CA GLY A 365 -23.75 0.96 18.00
C GLY A 365 -25.25 0.80 17.75
N ASN A 366 -26.10 1.73 18.18
CA ASN A 366 -27.54 1.68 17.90
C ASN A 366 -27.83 2.17 16.47
N LEU A 367 -28.76 1.48 15.80
CA LEU A 367 -29.30 1.88 14.50
C LEU A 367 -30.27 3.06 14.67
N VAL A 368 -29.75 4.28 14.57
CA VAL A 368 -30.56 5.51 14.69
C VAL A 368 -31.32 5.86 13.41
N SER A 369 -30.91 5.30 12.27
CA SER A 369 -31.69 5.35 11.02
C SER A 369 -31.38 4.15 10.13
N GLY A 370 -32.44 3.47 9.66
CA GLY A 370 -32.37 2.40 8.66
C GLY A 370 -32.25 2.88 7.21
N GLY A 371 -32.24 4.20 6.99
CA GLY A 371 -32.00 4.83 5.68
C GLY A 371 -32.96 4.37 4.57
N THR A 372 -32.44 4.35 3.33
CA THR A 372 -33.18 3.96 2.13
C THR A 372 -32.73 2.58 1.66
N LYS A 373 -33.69 1.73 1.26
CA LYS A 373 -33.47 0.49 0.51
C LYS A 373 -33.96 0.66 -0.92
N CYS A 374 -33.09 0.45 -1.92
CA CYS A 374 -33.45 0.58 -3.34
C CYS A 374 -33.27 -0.73 -4.11
N ASP A 375 -34.07 -0.98 -5.15
CA ASP A 375 -33.89 -2.12 -6.06
C ASP A 375 -33.04 -1.79 -7.32
N SER A 376 -32.89 -2.76 -8.24
CA SER A 376 -32.08 -2.68 -9.47
C SER A 376 -32.69 -1.78 -10.54
N SER A 377 -33.98 -1.50 -10.40
CA SER A 377 -34.73 -0.59 -11.26
C SER A 377 -34.73 0.84 -10.69
N GLY A 378 -34.13 1.05 -9.51
CA GLY A 378 -34.08 2.33 -8.82
C GLY A 378 -35.27 2.59 -7.91
N ASN A 379 -36.16 1.62 -7.67
CA ASN A 379 -37.30 1.81 -6.77
C ASN A 379 -36.81 1.84 -5.32
N CYS A 380 -36.84 3.02 -4.71
CA CYS A 380 -36.38 3.24 -3.34
C CYS A 380 -37.55 3.28 -2.34
N LYS A 381 -37.34 2.68 -1.16
CA LYS A 381 -38.26 2.70 -0.01
C LYS A 381 -37.48 3.04 1.26
N ALA A 382 -38.08 3.77 2.20
CA ALA A 382 -37.51 3.92 3.53
C ALA A 382 -37.48 2.54 4.22
N SER A 383 -36.37 2.19 4.87
CA SER A 383 -36.33 0.98 5.71
C SER A 383 -37.09 1.28 7.01
N SER A 384 -38.08 0.44 7.34
CA SER A 384 -38.60 0.41 8.71
C SER A 384 -37.47 -0.02 9.65
N ALA A 385 -37.11 0.86 10.58
CA ALA A 385 -36.18 0.51 11.64
C ALA A 385 -36.95 -0.31 12.69
N ASN A 386 -36.80 -1.64 12.65
CA ASN A 386 -36.78 -2.36 13.91
C ASN A 386 -35.50 -1.89 14.62
N PRO A 387 -35.57 -1.28 15.83
CA PRO A 387 -34.38 -0.79 16.51
C PRO A 387 -33.43 -1.97 16.77
N LEU A 388 -32.29 -1.94 16.10
CA LEU A 388 -31.18 -2.88 16.24
C LEU A 388 -30.00 -2.17 16.89
N ARG A 389 -29.22 -2.89 17.70
CA ARG A 389 -27.95 -2.43 18.25
C ARG A 389 -26.85 -3.47 18.06
N LEU A 390 -25.63 -3.00 17.84
CA LEU A 390 -24.44 -3.85 17.85
C LEU A 390 -24.05 -4.19 19.29
N GLN A 391 -24.01 -5.48 19.62
CA GLN A 391 -23.50 -5.99 20.88
C GLN A 391 -22.22 -6.79 20.62
N ALA A 392 -21.11 -6.47 21.29
CA ALA A 392 -19.86 -7.21 21.11
C ALA A 392 -20.03 -8.69 21.45
N ASN A 393 -19.56 -9.58 20.57
CA ASN A 393 -19.67 -11.02 20.76
C ASN A 393 -18.31 -11.62 21.19
N PRO A 394 -18.24 -12.52 22.20
CA PRO A 394 -16.97 -13.12 22.66
C PRO A 394 -16.22 -13.93 21.61
N GLN A 395 -16.88 -14.37 20.53
CA GLN A 395 -16.28 -15.04 19.39
C GLN A 395 -15.75 -14.06 18.32
N GLY A 396 -15.75 -12.77 18.62
CA GLY A 396 -15.38 -11.68 17.72
C GLY A 396 -16.55 -11.12 16.90
N GLY A 397 -16.38 -9.88 16.44
CA GLY A 397 -17.44 -9.10 15.80
C GLY A 397 -18.57 -8.74 16.78
N PHE A 398 -19.75 -8.55 16.22
CA PHE A 398 -20.95 -8.12 16.94
C PHE A 398 -22.14 -9.02 16.62
N ASP A 399 -23.03 -9.20 17.59
CA ASP A 399 -24.42 -9.58 17.35
C ASP A 399 -25.24 -8.33 17.03
N MET A 400 -26.12 -8.40 16.03
CA MET A 400 -27.18 -7.40 15.85
C MET A 400 -28.38 -7.83 16.69
N VAL A 401 -28.66 -7.08 17.75
CA VAL A 401 -29.69 -7.43 18.74
C VAL A 401 -30.83 -6.41 18.67
N ASP A 402 -32.08 -6.87 18.68
CA ASP A 402 -33.24 -5.97 18.76
C ASP A 402 -33.64 -5.63 20.21
N ASN A 403 -34.66 -4.78 20.37
CA ASN A 403 -35.19 -4.40 21.67
C ASN A 403 -35.77 -5.57 22.50
N ALA A 404 -36.10 -6.71 21.89
CA ALA A 404 -36.55 -7.91 22.59
C ALA A 404 -35.38 -8.83 23.02
N GLY A 405 -34.13 -8.46 22.66
CA GLY A 405 -32.95 -9.27 22.94
C GLY A 405 -32.68 -10.36 21.90
N VAL A 406 -33.40 -10.37 20.77
CA VAL A 406 -33.24 -11.40 19.73
C VAL A 406 -32.06 -11.06 18.82
N VAL A 407 -31.17 -12.02 18.58
CA VAL A 407 -30.06 -11.90 17.63
C VAL A 407 -30.61 -12.04 16.20
N ASN A 408 -30.57 -10.94 15.45
CA ASN A 408 -31.04 -10.83 14.08
C ASN A 408 -29.91 -11.06 13.05
N GLY A 409 -28.65 -11.14 13.48
CA GLY A 409 -27.51 -11.51 12.63
C GLY A 409 -26.15 -11.27 13.28
N ARG A 410 -25.07 -11.66 12.60
CA ARG A 410 -23.67 -11.46 13.01
C ARG A 410 -22.99 -10.45 12.09
N THR A 411 -22.33 -9.45 12.68
CA THR A 411 -21.61 -8.39 11.97
C THR A 411 -20.11 -8.47 12.25
N PHE A 412 -19.31 -8.53 11.20
CA PHE A 412 -17.85 -8.51 11.28
C PHE A 412 -17.32 -7.24 10.61
N ALA A 413 -16.58 -6.44 11.37
CA ALA A 413 -15.97 -5.22 10.87
C ALA A 413 -14.50 -5.47 10.50
N VAL A 414 -14.08 -4.96 9.35
CA VAL A 414 -12.69 -5.03 8.86
C VAL A 414 -12.24 -3.62 8.53
N LYS A 415 -11.15 -3.18 9.16
CA LYS A 415 -10.47 -1.94 8.81
C LYS A 415 -9.28 -2.23 7.91
N SER A 416 -9.31 -1.64 6.72
CA SER A 416 -8.25 -1.71 5.73
C SER A 416 -7.03 -0.88 6.17
N ALA A 417 -5.86 -1.16 5.59
CA ALA A 417 -4.63 -0.41 5.86
C ALA A 417 -4.75 1.11 5.57
N ASN A 418 -5.69 1.50 4.71
CA ASN A 418 -6.05 2.90 4.43
C ASN A 418 -7.12 3.49 5.39
N GLY A 419 -7.26 2.93 6.60
CA GLY A 419 -8.23 3.38 7.61
C GLY A 419 -9.70 3.22 7.22
N SER A 420 -10.02 2.74 6.01
CA SER A 420 -11.40 2.55 5.56
C SER A 420 -12.02 1.38 6.31
N LEU A 421 -13.21 1.60 6.87
CA LEU A 421 -13.92 0.61 7.68
C LEU A 421 -15.08 0.01 6.88
N HIS A 422 -15.09 -1.32 6.83
CA HIS A 422 -16.10 -2.13 6.15
C HIS A 422 -16.80 -3.04 7.16
N ALA A 423 -18.04 -3.40 6.89
CA ALA A 423 -18.83 -4.30 7.73
C ALA A 423 -19.52 -5.35 6.86
N PHE A 424 -19.44 -6.60 7.29
CA PHE A 424 -20.06 -7.74 6.64
C PHE A 424 -21.07 -8.35 7.59
N ILE A 425 -22.29 -8.59 7.11
CA ILE A 425 -23.43 -9.01 7.93
C ILE A 425 -23.95 -10.33 7.41
N LEU A 426 -24.00 -11.34 8.28
CA LEU A 426 -24.67 -12.63 8.04
C LEU A 426 -25.98 -12.63 8.84
N TRP A 427 -27.12 -12.68 8.14
CA TRP A 427 -28.44 -12.52 8.78
C TRP A 427 -28.95 -13.82 9.41
N ALA A 428 -29.63 -13.72 10.54
CA ALA A 428 -30.29 -14.86 11.16
C ALA A 428 -31.56 -15.23 10.39
N GLY A 429 -31.78 -16.52 10.15
CA GLY A 429 -32.99 -17.05 9.48
C GLY A 429 -33.10 -16.79 7.97
N ALA A 430 -32.33 -15.84 7.41
CA ALA A 430 -32.24 -15.59 5.97
C ALA A 430 -30.88 -16.07 5.43
N LYS A 431 -30.89 -16.85 4.35
CA LYS A 431 -29.67 -17.16 3.59
C LYS A 431 -29.23 -15.88 2.86
N GLY A 432 -28.01 -15.41 3.03
CA GLY A 432 -27.52 -14.19 2.38
C GLY A 432 -26.51 -13.41 3.21
N PHE A 433 -25.99 -12.32 2.65
CA PHE A 433 -25.13 -11.39 3.38
C PHE A 433 -25.34 -9.94 2.93
N SER A 434 -24.95 -9.00 3.79
CA SER A 434 -24.74 -7.60 3.40
C SER A 434 -23.26 -7.26 3.48
N ALA A 435 -22.78 -6.42 2.55
CA ALA A 435 -21.46 -5.82 2.61
C ALA A 435 -21.58 -4.29 2.57
N MET A 436 -20.98 -3.64 3.55
CA MET A 436 -21.13 -2.21 3.82
C MET A 436 -19.77 -1.55 4.03
N THR A 437 -19.73 -0.24 3.82
CA THR A 437 -18.58 0.62 4.12
C THR A 437 -19.06 1.97 4.62
N LYS A 438 -18.19 2.70 5.33
CA LYS A 438 -18.45 4.12 5.62
C LYS A 438 -18.78 4.87 4.33
N ALA A 439 -19.77 5.75 4.40
CA ALA A 439 -20.19 6.58 3.29
C ALA A 439 -19.01 7.43 2.78
N HIS A 440 -18.71 7.32 1.49
CA HIS A 440 -17.61 7.99 0.83
C HIS A 440 -17.99 8.31 -0.63
N SER A 441 -17.29 9.26 -1.25
CA SER A 441 -17.37 9.48 -2.70
C SER A 441 -16.22 8.77 -3.38
N ARG A 442 -16.47 8.15 -4.54
CA ARG A 442 -15.43 7.58 -5.39
C ARG A 442 -14.71 8.70 -6.14
N SER A 443 -13.38 8.69 -6.12
CA SER A 443 -12.55 9.48 -7.03
C SER A 443 -12.56 8.86 -8.44
N LEU A 444 -12.25 9.68 -9.45
CA LEU A 444 -11.94 9.18 -10.79
C LEU A 444 -10.64 8.35 -10.74
N PRO A 445 -10.57 7.22 -11.45
CA PRO A 445 -9.33 6.47 -11.62
C PRO A 445 -8.43 7.14 -12.67
N THR A 446 -7.13 6.90 -12.59
CA THR A 446 -6.15 7.38 -13.57
C THR A 446 -6.34 6.67 -14.92
N VAL A 447 -6.44 7.42 -16.01
CA VAL A 447 -6.49 6.84 -17.37
C VAL A 447 -5.22 6.05 -17.66
N GLY A 448 -5.35 4.89 -18.27
CA GLY A 448 -4.26 3.95 -18.55
C GLY A 448 -3.91 2.99 -17.40
N SER A 449 -4.49 3.16 -16.19
CA SER A 449 -4.34 2.18 -15.11
C SER A 449 -5.07 0.86 -15.41
N SER A 450 -4.55 -0.25 -14.88
CA SER A 450 -5.16 -1.59 -14.95
C SER A 450 -5.47 -2.12 -13.55
N ASP A 451 -6.65 -2.71 -13.38
CA ASP A 451 -7.03 -3.49 -12.19
C ASP A 451 -7.16 -4.97 -12.56
N ALA A 452 -6.38 -5.86 -11.92
CA ALA A 452 -6.55 -7.31 -12.02
C ALA A 452 -7.37 -7.86 -10.84
N PHE A 453 -8.32 -8.75 -11.11
CA PHE A 453 -9.22 -9.31 -10.11
C PHE A 453 -9.74 -10.69 -10.52
N TRP A 454 -10.15 -11.49 -9.53
CA TRP A 454 -11.01 -12.63 -9.77
C TRP A 454 -12.46 -12.18 -9.61
N ASP A 455 -13.27 -12.43 -10.64
CA ASP A 455 -14.67 -12.08 -10.66
C ASP A 455 -15.53 -13.33 -10.41
N LEU A 456 -16.37 -13.27 -9.39
CA LEU A 456 -17.32 -14.33 -9.06
C LEU A 456 -18.75 -13.82 -9.17
N ALA A 457 -19.45 -14.25 -10.21
CA ALA A 457 -20.90 -14.11 -10.31
C ALA A 457 -21.58 -15.30 -9.61
N LEU A 458 -22.67 -15.04 -8.89
CA LEU A 458 -23.54 -16.04 -8.30
C LEU A 458 -24.82 -16.16 -9.11
N ARG A 459 -25.27 -17.39 -9.30
CA ARG A 459 -26.59 -17.71 -9.85
C ARG A 459 -27.69 -17.31 -8.86
N ALA A 460 -28.91 -17.11 -9.35
CA ALA A 460 -30.07 -16.77 -8.52
C ALA A 460 -30.32 -17.74 -7.34
N ASN A 461 -29.93 -19.01 -7.48
CA ASN A 461 -30.06 -20.05 -6.45
C ASN A 461 -28.94 -20.05 -5.39
N GLY A 462 -27.94 -19.16 -5.49
CA GLY A 462 -26.78 -19.11 -4.59
C GLY A 462 -25.47 -19.59 -5.20
N ASN A 463 -25.51 -20.48 -6.19
CA ASN A 463 -24.33 -21.24 -6.60
C ASN A 463 -23.33 -20.35 -7.34
N ALA A 464 -22.04 -20.60 -7.09
CA ALA A 464 -20.95 -19.98 -7.83
C ALA A 464 -21.05 -20.31 -9.33
N MET A 465 -20.84 -19.29 -10.17
CA MET A 465 -20.30 -19.52 -11.52
C MET A 465 -18.78 -19.69 -11.40
N ALA A 466 -18.12 -20.26 -12.40
CA ALA A 466 -16.66 -20.41 -12.36
C ALA A 466 -16.00 -19.03 -12.18
N GLY A 467 -15.07 -18.90 -11.22
CA GLY A 467 -14.37 -17.64 -10.97
C GLY A 467 -13.50 -17.26 -12.16
N ILE A 468 -13.78 -16.11 -12.78
CA ILE A 468 -13.09 -15.66 -13.99
C ILE A 468 -11.94 -14.73 -13.59
N PRO A 469 -10.68 -15.07 -13.87
CA PRO A 469 -9.60 -14.10 -13.81
C PRO A 469 -9.85 -13.02 -14.88
N ALA A 470 -9.90 -11.77 -14.43
CA ALA A 470 -10.21 -10.62 -15.23
C ALA A 470 -9.20 -9.51 -14.96
N GLU A 471 -8.95 -8.69 -15.97
CA GLU A 471 -8.24 -7.44 -15.84
C GLU A 471 -8.99 -6.39 -16.67
N VAL A 472 -9.11 -5.19 -16.12
CA VAL A 472 -9.70 -4.04 -16.81
C VAL A 472 -8.73 -2.87 -16.84
N ARG A 473 -8.54 -2.29 -18.02
CA ARG A 473 -7.79 -1.05 -18.24
C ARG A 473 -8.75 0.14 -18.31
N ILE A 474 -8.42 1.26 -17.68
CA ILE A 474 -9.16 2.51 -17.80
C ILE A 474 -8.78 3.18 -19.12
N GLU A 475 -9.74 3.30 -20.05
CA GLU A 475 -9.53 3.95 -21.36
C GLU A 475 -9.88 5.44 -21.33
N SER A 476 -10.87 5.84 -20.53
CA SER A 476 -11.20 7.26 -20.30
C SER A 476 -11.85 7.50 -18.94
N ALA A 477 -11.73 8.74 -18.46
CA ALA A 477 -12.40 9.25 -17.27
C ALA A 477 -12.78 10.73 -17.49
N ASP A 478 -14.07 11.04 -17.44
CA ASP A 478 -14.62 12.39 -17.62
C ASP A 478 -14.97 13.00 -16.25
N PRO A 479 -14.31 14.10 -15.83
CA PRO A 479 -14.59 14.73 -14.55
C PRO A 479 -15.93 15.46 -14.48
N ALA A 480 -16.46 15.94 -15.61
CA ALA A 480 -17.73 16.67 -15.63
C ALA A 480 -18.93 15.74 -15.48
N THR A 481 -18.90 14.56 -16.11
CA THR A 481 -20.00 13.58 -16.07
C THR A 481 -19.78 12.42 -15.09
N GLN A 482 -18.59 12.30 -14.51
CA GLN A 482 -18.16 11.15 -13.68
C GLN A 482 -18.23 9.80 -14.41
N VAL A 483 -18.24 9.82 -15.75
CA VAL A 483 -18.25 8.64 -16.61
C VAL A 483 -16.83 8.14 -16.82
N ILE A 484 -16.64 6.83 -16.71
CA ILE A 484 -15.42 6.12 -17.09
C ILE A 484 -15.71 5.09 -18.18
N THR A 485 -14.70 4.77 -18.99
CA THR A 485 -14.70 3.59 -19.86
C THR A 485 -13.60 2.61 -19.46
N ARG A 486 -13.92 1.32 -19.48
CA ARG A 486 -13.06 0.24 -18.96
C ARG A 486 -13.00 -0.92 -19.96
N LYS A 487 -11.82 -1.18 -20.53
CA LYS A 487 -11.59 -2.29 -21.45
C LYS A 487 -11.17 -3.54 -20.68
N TRP A 488 -11.95 -4.60 -20.80
CA TRP A 488 -11.62 -5.94 -20.31
C TRP A 488 -10.53 -6.54 -21.21
N THR A 489 -9.33 -6.79 -20.69
CA THR A 489 -8.18 -7.23 -21.49
C THR A 489 -8.39 -8.65 -22.05
N ASN A 490 -9.05 -9.51 -21.27
CA ASN A 490 -9.36 -10.90 -21.64
C ASN A 490 -10.39 -11.06 -22.77
N SER A 491 -11.22 -10.05 -23.05
CA SER A 491 -12.33 -10.17 -24.02
C SER A 491 -12.42 -9.01 -25.01
N GLY A 492 -11.63 -7.95 -24.85
CA GLY A 492 -11.71 -6.72 -25.64
C GLY A 492 -12.99 -5.89 -25.43
N ARG A 493 -13.89 -6.29 -24.51
CA ARG A 493 -15.15 -5.58 -24.24
C ARG A 493 -14.85 -4.28 -23.50
N VAL A 494 -15.39 -3.16 -23.98
CA VAL A 494 -15.32 -1.87 -23.28
C VAL A 494 -16.65 -1.63 -22.58
N ASP A 495 -16.63 -1.56 -21.26
CA ASP A 495 -17.76 -1.15 -20.43
C ASP A 495 -17.74 0.37 -20.25
N ARG A 496 -18.87 1.05 -20.41
CA ARG A 496 -19.06 2.41 -19.90
C ARG A 496 -19.68 2.34 -18.51
N SER A 497 -19.32 3.23 -17.60
CA SER A 497 -19.88 3.23 -16.24
C SER A 497 -19.83 4.63 -15.61
N THR A 498 -20.86 5.00 -14.86
CA THR A 498 -20.90 6.26 -14.10
C THR A 498 -20.48 5.99 -12.65
N LEU A 499 -19.53 6.79 -12.13
CA LEU A 499 -19.15 6.79 -10.73
C LEU A 499 -20.12 7.62 -9.89
N ASN A 500 -20.23 7.29 -8.60
CA ASN A 500 -21.15 7.94 -7.66
C ASN A 500 -22.63 7.87 -8.11
N ALA A 501 -22.97 6.82 -8.87
CA ALA A 501 -24.31 6.49 -9.35
C ALA A 501 -24.71 5.08 -8.88
N PRO A 502 -25.96 4.87 -8.38
CA PRO A 502 -27.02 5.87 -8.21
C PRO A 502 -26.80 6.83 -7.03
N SER A 503 -25.73 6.66 -6.26
CA SER A 503 -25.31 7.58 -5.20
C SER A 503 -23.80 7.50 -4.96
N ALA A 504 -23.27 8.45 -4.18
CA ALA A 504 -21.88 8.46 -3.72
C ALA A 504 -21.41 7.08 -3.22
N GLY A 505 -20.21 6.67 -3.64
CA GLY A 505 -19.58 5.40 -3.27
C GLY A 505 -19.91 4.23 -4.21
N PHE A 506 -20.97 4.33 -5.01
CA PHE A 506 -21.33 3.30 -6.00
C PHE A 506 -20.73 3.58 -7.39
N ARG A 507 -20.81 2.59 -8.27
CA ARG A 507 -20.60 2.71 -9.72
C ARG A 507 -21.68 1.91 -10.44
N GLN A 508 -22.30 2.51 -11.44
CA GLN A 508 -23.35 1.91 -12.25
C GLN A 508 -22.90 1.72 -13.71
N ARG A 509 -23.17 0.55 -14.29
CA ARG A 509 -23.20 0.31 -15.75
C ARG A 509 -24.67 0.17 -16.16
N GLN A 510 -25.12 0.91 -17.16
CA GLN A 510 -26.47 0.72 -17.70
C GLN A 510 -26.57 -0.55 -18.54
N ASN A 511 -27.79 -1.06 -18.75
CA ASN A 511 -27.96 -2.28 -19.53
C ASN A 511 -27.56 -2.06 -21.00
N ASN A 512 -26.73 -2.95 -21.55
CA ASN A 512 -26.10 -2.86 -22.87
C ASN A 512 -25.20 -1.62 -23.09
N ASP A 513 -24.73 -0.95 -22.03
CA ASP A 513 -23.79 0.18 -22.11
C ASP A 513 -22.33 -0.32 -22.22
N CYS A 514 -22.07 -1.07 -23.28
CA CYS A 514 -20.78 -1.69 -23.60
C CYS A 514 -20.60 -1.92 -25.11
N THR A 515 -19.35 -1.97 -25.55
CA THR A 515 -18.98 -2.29 -26.93
C THR A 515 -17.97 -3.43 -27.00
N LEU A 516 -17.89 -4.09 -28.15
CA LEU A 516 -16.87 -5.06 -28.50
C LEU A 516 -16.36 -4.70 -29.90
N ASN A 517 -15.05 -4.50 -30.06
CA ASN A 517 -14.43 -4.03 -31.31
C ASN A 517 -15.11 -2.75 -31.88
N GLY A 518 -15.56 -1.85 -31.01
CA GLY A 518 -16.27 -0.62 -31.37
C GLY A 518 -17.77 -0.76 -31.66
N ALA A 519 -18.28 -1.98 -31.88
CA ALA A 519 -19.71 -2.22 -32.07
C ALA A 519 -20.45 -2.39 -30.73
N PRO A 520 -21.70 -1.92 -30.58
CA PRO A 520 -22.53 -2.22 -29.41
C PRO A 520 -22.65 -3.72 -29.16
N THR A 521 -22.62 -4.14 -27.90
CA THR A 521 -22.78 -5.55 -27.51
C THR A 521 -23.71 -5.70 -26.31
N ASN A 522 -24.19 -6.91 -26.07
CA ASN A 522 -25.09 -7.18 -24.94
C ASN A 522 -24.27 -7.36 -23.66
N CYS A 523 -24.65 -6.62 -22.61
CA CYS A 523 -24.15 -6.82 -21.26
C CYS A 523 -25.21 -6.42 -20.24
N GLY A 524 -25.37 -7.21 -19.19
CA GLY A 524 -26.25 -6.84 -18.08
C GLY A 524 -25.81 -5.53 -17.46
N GLY A 525 -26.75 -4.64 -17.16
CA GLY A 525 -26.47 -3.49 -16.28
C GLY A 525 -26.02 -3.99 -14.91
N ASN A 526 -25.19 -3.21 -14.21
CA ASN A 526 -24.80 -3.53 -12.84
C ASN A 526 -24.70 -2.30 -11.94
N VAL A 527 -24.90 -2.52 -10.65
CA VAL A 527 -24.57 -1.57 -9.58
C VAL A 527 -23.51 -2.22 -8.71
N SER A 528 -22.39 -1.52 -8.52
CA SER A 528 -21.22 -2.04 -7.79
C SER A 528 -20.80 -1.08 -6.67
N LEU A 529 -20.62 -1.61 -5.47
CA LEU A 529 -20.01 -0.94 -4.33
C LEU A 529 -18.55 -1.37 -4.25
N ASN A 530 -17.64 -0.40 -4.29
CA ASN A 530 -16.25 -0.65 -3.93
C ASN A 530 -16.10 -0.52 -2.40
N LEU A 531 -15.28 -1.37 -1.80
CA LEU A 531 -14.88 -1.26 -0.40
C LEU A 531 -13.43 -0.70 -0.37
N PRO A 532 -13.22 0.61 -0.17
CA PRO A 532 -11.93 1.25 -0.43
C PRO A 532 -10.76 0.64 0.36
N GLY A 533 -9.61 0.44 -0.29
CA GLY A 533 -8.41 -0.13 0.32
C GLY A 533 -8.48 -1.62 0.71
N SER A 534 -9.64 -2.26 0.54
CA SER A 534 -9.84 -3.67 0.87
C SER A 534 -9.55 -4.63 -0.29
N GLY A 535 -9.44 -4.11 -1.53
CA GLY A 535 -9.37 -4.94 -2.73
C GLY A 535 -10.67 -5.65 -3.10
N LEU A 536 -11.75 -5.53 -2.31
CA LEU A 536 -13.05 -6.13 -2.60
C LEU A 536 -14.00 -5.13 -3.28
N SER A 537 -14.82 -5.62 -4.20
CA SER A 537 -16.03 -4.94 -4.66
C SER A 537 -17.18 -5.94 -4.72
N VAL A 538 -18.36 -5.51 -4.29
CA VAL A 538 -19.60 -6.29 -4.36
C VAL A 538 -20.51 -5.65 -5.39
N TYR A 539 -21.22 -6.43 -6.20
CA TYR A 539 -22.08 -5.91 -7.25
C TYR A 539 -23.29 -6.78 -7.51
N LEU A 540 -24.26 -6.20 -8.22
CA LEU A 540 -25.55 -6.78 -8.51
C LEU A 540 -25.93 -6.49 -9.95
N ASN A 541 -26.45 -7.49 -10.66
CA ASN A 541 -26.83 -7.38 -12.07
C ASN A 541 -28.34 -7.12 -12.26
N SER A 542 -28.71 -6.29 -13.25
CA SER A 542 -30.09 -5.82 -13.46
C SER A 542 -30.90 -6.53 -14.55
N ALA A 543 -30.38 -7.62 -15.13
CA ALA A 543 -31.10 -8.48 -16.10
C ALA A 543 -31.97 -9.55 -15.39
N PRO A 544 -33.01 -10.13 -16.04
CA PRO A 544 -33.88 -11.12 -15.40
C PRO A 544 -33.10 -12.36 -14.95
N GLY A 545 -33.13 -12.63 -13.65
CA GLY A 545 -32.24 -13.59 -12.98
C GLY A 545 -31.19 -12.94 -12.08
N SER A 546 -31.57 -11.86 -11.38
CA SER A 546 -30.74 -10.99 -10.51
C SER A 546 -29.64 -11.74 -9.74
N GLY A 547 -28.42 -11.65 -10.27
CA GLY A 547 -27.22 -12.25 -9.68
C GLY A 547 -26.46 -11.25 -8.83
N LEU A 548 -26.11 -11.68 -7.62
CA LEU A 548 -25.05 -11.08 -6.81
C LEU A 548 -23.68 -11.48 -7.38
N GLY A 549 -22.68 -10.61 -7.26
CA GLY A 549 -21.29 -10.97 -7.54
C GLY A 549 -20.30 -10.27 -6.63
N VAL A 550 -19.12 -10.85 -6.53
CA VAL A 550 -17.99 -10.36 -5.75
C VAL A 550 -16.75 -10.36 -6.64
N SER A 551 -16.12 -9.22 -6.78
CA SER A 551 -14.81 -9.08 -7.42
C SER A 551 -13.76 -8.87 -6.33
N ILE A 552 -12.69 -9.67 -6.35
CA ILE A 552 -11.60 -9.61 -5.36
C ILE A 552 -10.28 -9.36 -6.10
N ALA A 553 -9.55 -8.31 -5.69
CA ALA A 553 -8.32 -7.89 -6.35
C ALA A 553 -7.27 -8.99 -6.31
N SER A 554 -6.77 -9.35 -7.50
CA SER A 554 -5.62 -10.22 -7.65
C SER A 554 -4.37 -9.39 -7.39
N PRO A 555 -3.35 -9.94 -6.70
CA PRO A 555 -2.00 -9.48 -6.94
C PRO A 555 -1.77 -9.53 -8.44
N THR A 556 -1.37 -8.41 -9.04
CA THR A 556 -1.06 -8.38 -10.46
C THR A 556 0.08 -9.37 -10.76
N PRO A 557 0.05 -10.08 -11.90
CA PRO A 557 1.20 -10.87 -12.32
C PRO A 557 2.37 -9.91 -12.53
N ALA A 558 3.39 -10.00 -11.67
CA ALA A 558 4.71 -9.40 -11.81
C ALA A 558 4.83 -7.87 -11.96
N ALA A 559 3.76 -7.10 -12.14
CA ALA A 559 3.85 -5.66 -12.41
C ALA A 559 4.61 -4.90 -11.31
N ASN A 560 4.46 -5.31 -10.05
CA ASN A 560 5.19 -4.73 -8.91
C ASN A 560 6.67 -5.18 -8.82
N LEU A 561 7.04 -6.32 -9.40
CA LEU A 561 8.45 -6.73 -9.52
C LEU A 561 9.20 -5.87 -10.55
N ILE A 562 8.53 -5.45 -11.64
CA ILE A 562 9.10 -4.50 -12.60
C ILE A 562 8.89 -3.02 -12.17
N ALA A 563 7.90 -2.69 -11.34
CA ALA A 563 7.78 -1.33 -10.79
C ALA A 563 8.96 -0.95 -9.87
N ALA A 564 9.63 -1.94 -9.26
CA ALA A 564 10.90 -1.76 -8.55
C ALA A 564 12.13 -1.62 -9.49
N ALA A 565 11.96 -1.77 -10.81
CA ALA A 565 13.05 -1.98 -11.77
C ALA A 565 13.68 -0.70 -12.35
N SER A 566 13.91 0.32 -11.51
CA SER A 566 15.03 1.26 -11.77
C SER A 566 16.40 0.53 -11.79
N THR A 567 16.42 -0.72 -11.30
CA THR A 567 17.55 -1.65 -11.31
C THR A 567 17.75 -2.42 -12.63
N PHE A 568 16.74 -2.57 -13.50
CA PHE A 568 16.98 -3.20 -14.82
C PHE A 568 17.53 -2.22 -15.85
N SER A 569 17.05 -0.97 -15.83
CA SER A 569 17.51 0.05 -16.77
C SER A 569 19.01 0.32 -16.64
N GLY A 570 19.73 0.34 -17.76
CA GLY A 570 21.18 0.58 -17.80
C GLY A 570 21.91 -0.34 -18.77
N PHE A 571 23.24 -0.34 -18.70
CA PHE A 571 24.09 -1.13 -19.58
C PHE A 571 24.39 -2.50 -18.98
N TRP A 572 24.27 -3.54 -19.80
CA TRP A 572 24.51 -4.94 -19.44
C TRP A 572 25.56 -5.56 -20.35
N HIS A 573 26.51 -6.26 -19.76
CA HIS A 573 27.66 -6.87 -20.42
C HIS A 573 27.50 -8.38 -20.53
N LEU A 574 27.73 -8.91 -21.73
CA LEU A 574 27.91 -10.34 -21.98
C LEU A 574 29.41 -10.64 -22.14
N ALA A 575 29.92 -11.52 -21.28
CA ALA A 575 31.31 -11.97 -21.33
C ALA A 575 31.50 -13.00 -22.45
N CYS A 576 32.11 -12.55 -23.56
CA CYS A 576 32.80 -13.31 -24.60
C CYS A 576 32.18 -14.64 -25.08
N ASP A 577 31.69 -14.60 -26.32
CA ASP A 577 31.12 -15.70 -27.13
C ASP A 577 32.08 -16.86 -27.51
N GLY A 578 33.28 -16.92 -26.91
CA GLY A 578 34.34 -17.86 -27.27
C GLY A 578 35.09 -17.55 -28.57
N GLN A 579 34.68 -16.52 -29.33
CA GLN A 579 35.36 -16.01 -30.53
C GLN A 579 36.11 -14.69 -30.25
N GLY A 580 36.00 -14.15 -29.03
CA GLY A 580 36.69 -12.93 -28.59
C GLY A 580 35.83 -11.66 -28.68
N PHE A 581 34.52 -11.78 -28.94
CA PHE A 581 33.63 -10.62 -29.03
C PHE A 581 32.93 -10.33 -27.70
N SER A 582 33.11 -9.12 -27.20
CA SER A 582 32.39 -8.60 -26.02
C SER A 582 31.21 -7.76 -26.48
N GLN A 583 30.01 -8.06 -25.97
CA GLN A 583 28.79 -7.30 -26.29
C GLN A 583 28.26 -6.54 -25.08
N VAL A 584 27.82 -5.30 -25.31
CA VAL A 584 27.08 -4.49 -24.34
C VAL A 584 25.71 -4.16 -24.91
N TYR A 585 24.67 -4.38 -24.10
CA TYR A 585 23.27 -4.08 -24.40
C TYR A 585 22.81 -2.90 -23.54
N GLU A 586 21.94 -2.05 -24.09
CA GLU A 586 21.20 -1.06 -23.31
C GLU A 586 19.81 -1.62 -22.99
N VAL A 587 19.51 -1.84 -21.71
CA VAL A 587 18.20 -2.33 -21.27
C VAL A 587 17.32 -1.15 -20.85
N LYS A 588 16.08 -1.12 -21.35
CA LYS A 588 15.08 -0.08 -21.07
C LYS A 588 13.73 -0.71 -20.74
N VAL A 589 13.11 -0.26 -19.64
CA VAL A 589 11.68 -0.50 -19.39
C VAL A 589 10.87 0.47 -20.28
N SER A 590 10.08 -0.04 -21.24
CA SER A 590 9.20 0.80 -22.09
C SER A 590 7.80 0.97 -21.51
N ALA A 591 7.32 -0.05 -20.80
CA ALA A 591 6.02 -0.11 -20.17
C ALA A 591 6.07 -1.07 -18.96
N PRO A 592 5.13 -0.99 -18.01
CA PRO A 592 5.01 -1.97 -16.95
C PRO A 592 4.84 -3.38 -17.55
N GLY A 593 5.76 -4.31 -17.25
CA GLY A 593 5.76 -5.66 -17.83
C GLY A 593 6.55 -5.83 -19.14
N ALA A 594 7.20 -4.78 -19.67
CA ALA A 594 7.97 -4.84 -20.92
C ALA A 594 9.42 -4.33 -20.74
N LEU A 595 10.39 -5.14 -21.19
CA LEU A 595 11.81 -4.83 -21.22
C LEU A 595 12.31 -4.89 -22.66
N HIS A 596 12.79 -3.76 -23.20
CA HIS A 596 13.49 -3.73 -24.48
C HIS A 596 14.99 -3.79 -24.26
N PHE A 597 15.63 -4.67 -25.02
CA PHE A 597 17.08 -4.78 -25.12
C PHE A 597 17.49 -4.02 -26.39
N ALA A 598 17.81 -2.74 -26.23
CA ALA A 598 18.20 -1.89 -27.34
C ALA A 598 19.64 -2.20 -27.78
N ARG A 599 19.76 -2.39 -29.11
CA ARG A 599 20.97 -2.39 -29.96
C ARG A 599 22.30 -2.76 -29.29
N SER A 600 22.82 -3.94 -29.61
CA SER A 600 24.18 -4.32 -29.22
C SER A 600 25.22 -3.37 -29.83
N ILE A 601 26.18 -2.95 -29.01
CA ILE A 601 27.41 -2.33 -29.50
C ILE A 601 28.52 -3.38 -29.36
N GLY A 602 28.73 -4.15 -30.42
CA GLY A 602 29.90 -5.02 -30.53
C GLY A 602 31.16 -4.18 -30.73
N ARG A 603 32.13 -4.29 -29.83
CA ARG A 603 33.52 -3.86 -30.10
C ARG A 603 34.45 -5.06 -29.97
N GLN A 604 35.27 -5.25 -30.99
CA GLN A 604 36.33 -6.23 -31.00
C GLN A 604 37.49 -5.70 -30.13
N TYR A 605 37.70 -6.30 -28.97
CA TYR A 605 38.83 -5.98 -28.09
C TYR A 605 39.86 -7.10 -28.20
N ALA A 606 41.00 -6.82 -28.83
CA ALA A 606 42.06 -7.83 -29.03
C ALA A 606 42.64 -8.41 -27.72
N ASN A 607 42.47 -7.71 -26.59
CA ASN A 607 43.09 -8.02 -25.29
C ASN A 607 42.06 -8.10 -24.15
N ALA A 608 40.84 -8.60 -24.39
CA ALA A 608 39.91 -8.88 -23.29
C ALA A 608 40.41 -10.08 -22.46
N ASP A 609 40.44 -9.96 -21.14
CA ASP A 609 40.89 -11.04 -20.23
C ASP A 609 39.80 -12.13 -20.11
N CYS A 610 39.86 -13.11 -21.02
CA CYS A 610 38.82 -14.12 -21.24
C CYS A 610 39.05 -15.38 -20.39
N THR A 611 38.92 -15.27 -19.07
CA THR A 611 39.08 -16.42 -18.14
C THR A 611 37.86 -17.35 -18.04
N GLY A 612 36.80 -17.14 -18.84
CA GLY A 612 35.68 -18.06 -18.99
C GLY A 612 35.10 -18.02 -20.39
N SER A 613 35.01 -19.18 -21.06
CA SER A 613 34.39 -19.32 -22.38
C SER A 613 32.90 -19.64 -22.25
N TYR A 614 32.04 -18.79 -22.82
CA TYR A 614 30.62 -19.06 -22.98
C TYR A 614 30.27 -19.11 -24.47
N THR A 615 29.63 -20.19 -24.92
CA THR A 615 29.19 -20.31 -26.31
C THR A 615 27.83 -19.63 -26.47
N ALA A 616 27.81 -18.44 -27.08
CA ALA A 616 26.58 -17.73 -27.36
C ALA A 616 26.09 -18.03 -28.79
N THR A 617 24.96 -18.72 -28.90
CA THR A 617 24.07 -18.67 -30.07
C THR A 617 22.66 -18.45 -29.53
N PRO A 618 22.04 -17.31 -29.88
CA PRO A 618 21.31 -17.27 -31.14
C PRO A 618 21.51 -15.96 -31.92
N GLU A 619 22.08 -16.06 -33.12
CA GLU A 619 21.78 -15.09 -34.18
C GLU A 619 20.42 -15.45 -34.79
N ASP A 620 19.53 -14.46 -34.90
CA ASP A 620 18.68 -14.44 -36.10
C ASP A 620 19.52 -13.91 -37.27
N GLN A 621 19.08 -14.19 -38.49
CA GLN A 621 19.90 -14.04 -39.69
C GLN A 621 20.09 -12.58 -40.14
N HIS A 622 19.66 -11.60 -39.34
CA HIS A 622 19.58 -10.18 -39.70
C HIS A 622 20.25 -9.23 -38.70
N GLY A 623 20.70 -9.73 -37.53
CA GLY A 623 21.45 -8.92 -36.56
C GLY A 623 20.61 -7.85 -35.85
N GLU A 624 19.29 -8.05 -35.76
CA GLU A 624 18.42 -7.22 -34.94
C GLU A 624 18.38 -7.74 -33.49
N GLY A 625 18.07 -6.85 -32.54
CA GLY A 625 18.07 -7.20 -31.11
C GLY A 625 16.86 -8.06 -30.73
N VAL A 626 17.05 -9.01 -29.80
CA VAL A 626 15.95 -9.86 -29.33
C VAL A 626 14.95 -9.02 -28.53
N ASP A 627 13.76 -8.81 -29.10
CA ASP A 627 12.67 -8.09 -28.43
C ASP A 627 11.87 -9.03 -27.51
N PHE A 628 12.14 -8.97 -26.21
CA PHE A 628 11.38 -9.69 -25.17
C PHE A 628 10.08 -8.92 -24.85
N SER A 629 9.26 -8.78 -25.89
CA SER A 629 8.14 -7.83 -25.98
C SER A 629 7.01 -8.04 -24.94
N THR A 630 6.98 -9.14 -24.19
CA THR A 630 6.02 -9.32 -23.07
C THR A 630 6.56 -10.26 -21.98
N LEU A 631 6.71 -9.75 -20.75
CA LEU A 631 6.84 -10.59 -19.56
C LEU A 631 5.49 -11.22 -19.22
N LYS A 632 5.46 -12.54 -19.06
CA LYS A 632 4.29 -13.33 -18.67
C LYS A 632 4.19 -13.57 -17.16
N ASN A 633 5.32 -13.74 -16.47
CA ASN A 633 5.35 -14.00 -15.03
C ASN A 633 6.68 -13.57 -14.37
N ALA A 634 6.64 -13.31 -13.06
CA ALA A 634 7.81 -13.17 -12.21
C ALA A 634 7.56 -13.82 -10.83
N GLU A 635 8.57 -14.50 -10.33
CA GLU A 635 8.58 -15.26 -9.07
C GLU A 635 9.85 -14.89 -8.28
N VAL A 636 9.75 -14.74 -6.96
CA VAL A 636 10.95 -14.65 -6.10
C VAL A 636 11.28 -16.05 -5.59
N LEU A 637 12.46 -16.54 -5.95
CA LEU A 637 12.98 -17.84 -5.55
C LEU A 637 13.44 -17.83 -4.09
N SER A 638 13.57 -19.02 -3.50
CA SER A 638 14.02 -19.21 -2.11
C SER A 638 15.45 -18.72 -1.82
N ASP A 639 16.27 -18.54 -2.87
CA ASP A 639 17.61 -17.96 -2.82
C ASP A 639 17.62 -16.43 -3.02
N GLY A 640 16.44 -15.79 -3.09
CA GLY A 640 16.27 -14.36 -3.31
C GLY A 640 16.39 -13.91 -4.77
N ARG A 641 16.70 -14.81 -5.72
CA ARG A 641 16.69 -14.48 -7.15
C ARG A 641 15.27 -14.22 -7.65
N GLN A 642 15.12 -13.39 -8.67
CA GLN A 642 13.83 -13.13 -9.32
C GLN A 642 13.79 -13.90 -10.65
N ARG A 643 13.01 -14.98 -10.70
CA ARG A 643 12.74 -15.70 -11.94
C ARG A 643 11.74 -14.91 -12.78
N LEU A 644 12.06 -14.69 -14.04
CA LEU A 644 11.25 -14.05 -15.07
C LEU A 644 10.87 -15.08 -16.13
N THR A 645 9.67 -14.95 -16.71
CA THR A 645 9.22 -15.75 -17.86
C THR A 645 8.63 -14.83 -18.91
N TRP A 646 9.10 -14.94 -20.14
CA TRP A 646 8.67 -14.09 -21.26
C TRP A 646 8.43 -14.90 -22.53
N ILE A 647 7.87 -14.24 -23.54
CA ILE A 647 7.65 -14.77 -24.88
C ILE A 647 8.55 -14.01 -25.86
N ASP A 648 9.18 -14.70 -26.80
CA ASP A 648 9.96 -14.09 -27.89
C ASP A 648 9.08 -13.81 -29.13
N GLY A 649 9.66 -13.15 -30.15
CA GLY A 649 8.97 -12.87 -31.42
C GLY A 649 8.53 -14.10 -32.22
N LEU A 650 8.88 -15.32 -31.77
CA LEU A 650 8.50 -16.60 -32.38
C LEU A 650 7.41 -17.34 -31.56
N GLY A 651 6.98 -16.78 -30.43
CA GLY A 651 5.98 -17.40 -29.54
C GLY A 651 6.54 -18.43 -28.57
N SER A 652 7.87 -18.60 -28.48
CA SER A 652 8.51 -19.52 -27.55
C SER A 652 8.59 -18.94 -26.14
N GLN A 653 8.51 -19.79 -25.12
CA GLN A 653 8.68 -19.38 -23.72
C GLN A 653 10.14 -19.53 -23.30
N THR A 654 10.77 -18.41 -22.92
CA THR A 654 12.12 -18.39 -22.34
C THR A 654 12.02 -17.97 -20.87
N VAL A 655 12.89 -18.54 -20.04
CA VAL A 655 12.99 -18.28 -18.60
C VAL A 655 14.30 -17.56 -18.32
N GLY A 656 14.38 -16.83 -17.21
CA GLY A 656 15.65 -16.29 -16.73
C GLY A 656 15.57 -15.90 -15.26
N ALA A 657 16.71 -15.67 -14.62
CA ALA A 657 16.81 -15.35 -13.21
C ALA A 657 17.73 -14.14 -12.97
N LEU A 658 17.19 -13.09 -12.34
CA LEU A 658 17.97 -11.97 -11.81
C LEU A 658 18.56 -12.34 -10.45
N SER A 659 19.81 -12.01 -10.16
CA SER A 659 20.38 -12.15 -8.82
C SER A 659 19.72 -11.23 -7.79
N ALA A 660 19.73 -11.62 -6.51
CA ALA A 660 19.05 -10.89 -5.43
C ALA A 660 19.56 -9.44 -5.24
N ASP A 661 20.79 -9.17 -5.67
CA ASP A 661 21.45 -7.85 -5.67
C ASP A 661 21.21 -7.03 -6.96
N GLY A 662 20.51 -7.61 -7.95
CA GLY A 662 20.28 -6.99 -9.26
C GLY A 662 21.53 -6.83 -10.14
N SER A 663 22.65 -7.48 -9.82
CA SER A 663 23.92 -7.31 -10.55
C SER A 663 24.10 -8.27 -11.74
N THR A 664 23.39 -9.40 -11.77
CA THR A 664 23.50 -10.40 -12.84
C THR A 664 22.14 -10.94 -13.25
N PHE A 665 22.02 -11.33 -14.52
CA PHE A 665 20.82 -11.97 -15.08
C PHE A 665 21.24 -13.19 -15.90
N GLN A 666 20.65 -14.34 -15.59
CA GLN A 666 20.88 -15.61 -16.28
C GLN A 666 19.68 -15.90 -17.18
N ILE A 667 19.92 -16.19 -18.46
CA ILE A 667 18.89 -16.64 -19.41
C ILE A 667 18.91 -18.17 -19.44
N GLU A 668 17.78 -18.76 -19.05
CA GLU A 668 17.47 -20.18 -19.01
C GLU A 668 16.62 -20.53 -20.25
N SER A 669 17.28 -20.71 -21.40
CA SER A 669 16.61 -21.20 -22.62
C SER A 669 16.43 -22.73 -22.55
N PRO A 670 15.25 -23.29 -22.91
CA PRO A 670 15.07 -24.74 -23.04
C PRO A 670 15.94 -25.39 -24.15
N GLN A 671 16.58 -24.59 -25.00
CA GLN A 671 17.20 -25.03 -26.26
C GLN A 671 18.70 -24.67 -26.40
N SER A 672 19.26 -23.88 -25.48
CA SER A 672 20.64 -23.36 -25.56
C SER A 672 21.37 -23.43 -24.21
N ALA A 673 22.69 -23.22 -24.21
CA ALA A 673 23.48 -23.05 -23.00
C ALA A 673 23.02 -21.83 -22.17
N VAL A 674 23.23 -21.89 -20.84
CA VAL A 674 22.87 -20.79 -19.93
C VAL A 674 23.73 -19.57 -20.23
N THR A 675 23.09 -18.46 -20.62
CA THR A 675 23.76 -17.20 -20.95
C THR A 675 23.65 -16.24 -19.75
N GLN A 676 24.78 -15.83 -19.16
CA GLN A 676 24.78 -14.87 -18.05
C GLN A 676 25.29 -13.49 -18.48
N ILE A 677 24.48 -12.46 -18.25
CA ILE A 677 24.85 -11.05 -18.42
C ILE A 677 25.03 -10.38 -17.05
N ARG A 678 25.89 -9.36 -16.98
CA ARG A 678 26.19 -8.58 -15.77
C ARG A 678 25.90 -7.10 -15.97
N ARG A 679 25.32 -6.44 -14.98
CA ARG A 679 25.05 -5.00 -15.03
C ARG A 679 26.34 -4.21 -14.86
N LEU A 680 26.55 -3.20 -15.70
CA LEU A 680 27.65 -2.24 -15.57
C LEU A 680 27.19 -1.05 -14.72
N PRO A 681 27.66 -0.88 -13.46
CA PRO A 681 27.17 0.17 -12.57
C PRO A 681 27.61 1.59 -12.99
N SER A 682 28.63 1.70 -13.84
CA SER A 682 29.16 2.98 -14.33
C SER A 682 29.75 2.81 -15.74
N PHE A 683 28.89 2.72 -16.75
CA PHE A 683 29.31 2.80 -18.15
C PHE A 683 29.02 4.21 -18.68
N VAL A 684 30.09 4.94 -19.01
CA VAL A 684 30.03 6.26 -19.64
C VAL A 684 30.54 6.10 -21.06
N PHE A 685 29.75 6.58 -22.03
CA PHE A 685 30.18 6.66 -23.42
C PHE A 685 31.35 7.66 -23.54
N PRO A 686 32.49 7.29 -24.14
CA PRO A 686 33.50 8.25 -24.57
C PRO A 686 33.05 9.03 -25.83
#